data_AF-A0A6L6LF74-F1
#
_entry.id   AF-A0A6L6LF74-F1
#
_cell.length_a   1.000
_cell.length_b   1.000
_cell.length_c   1.000
_cell.angle_alpha   90.00
_cell.angle_beta   90.00
_cell.angle_gamma   90.00
#
_symmetry.space_group_name_H-M   'P 1'
#
loop_
_entity.id
_entity.type
_entity.pdbx_description
1 polymer ?
#
loop_
_entity_poly.entity_id
_entity_poly.type
_entity_poly.pdbx_seq_one_letter_code
_entity_poly.pdbx_strand_id
1 'polypeptide(L)'
;MKSSYKKHLYTTTLSLSAAVLLSVIGHGQALADSLEAPQTEPSTVLEATPATEQPVTAETTSPGPATTTEVTPASSAETAATSDGTSTTEVAPTASPSTNRATTTADQATRLADSTIYLSKKSTIDDKVQEKAQAAGKINWTLDNKPLSEWKTWDMETGTLSKDPFLTITETANGNDLDLHIDVQDLFGEDLSLRSPNNIRRTYRNYIGNHELVGTNADLGVTINKTLVFRPYQDYHTHEEMLAAIEKSKEEAKPDRLVQLETLGKSAQGRDMKMGIVSKDQASIDHYLSSTNPTALTKPSEMLAALKDKTLDYKLPVLVHNTHADEQPGIDIITGLFNTFATKEKVTFNTTDEAGNAKTVTLDIPTLLNKFIFLFDFTENPDGDALNLRALANGLDPNRDASYQTNPEVRTVIQMINKWNPIALYDLHGFIKEFLIEPATPPHDPNFEYDLLSDLMLENAHHMGRAGVANSKYNSYIIPKLDWGDGWDDSFSGYTGVYAVYHGILGHTIEIPEGNEESYKAGRNAVLGGIDFLNQDPDRLLEMRLNFYLRGLNKTEDPKAENELVGPNGEIVGRVKNGRPKFFPDYYVIPMSLDKDNDAQEAFNMIDYFKRNGVLVKELKEDIGNYKKGDLVIDMAQAKRGYANHILYKGSNESAWAAMYAELLVNFPDMRGFKSEPVFADGLFNGKLGEVTTTRATRTSEIDPKAPYYVIANTSASAVKAVNQAIAQGKSVYLTDDGYIVDRDTFASLLPNYAIYGDALYKVPSGPTLKPMKVYSPNYHYNWAGVDAPAHTSLVLEKLGFQIVNTPEEADVVILESNRFDASIFGKKPTLVIGGEAMQKLEKLGVLAGFDAEKLKGGSDYEGLMKAIIDDQDPLTSGYKKNTLFYSNSGNWIEKVPEHFKTLMSIAPSDYYIAGWWPKNEVLANKVMAISGELMGQPLFVYAGNPTNRQHPVHFFRWVTNAIFGSKLASLMDYVPAKEPDQVVVPIHNQTTTPQPILTKKETPKVLLPQKEMTTENGESVQALTYHVGQSFQESPSKAQLPQTGEDTTAHFILSGFLLAISGGFLLLKKKEVE
;
A
#
# COMPACT_ATOMS: atom_id res chain seq x y z
N MET A 1 20.11 -42.29 -20.90
CA MET A 1 20.07 -42.38 -22.38
C MET A 1 18.96 -41.49 -22.91
N LYS A 2 18.88 -41.23 -24.23
CA LYS A 2 17.92 -40.30 -24.85
C LYS A 2 16.57 -40.98 -25.18
N SER A 3 15.57 -40.16 -25.51
CA SER A 3 14.25 -40.54 -26.09
C SER A 3 13.23 -41.08 -25.06
N SER A 4 11.94 -40.74 -25.09
CA SER A 4 11.23 -39.68 -25.84
C SER A 4 9.86 -39.42 -25.19
N TYR A 5 9.45 -38.14 -25.08
CA TYR A 5 8.04 -37.77 -24.97
C TYR A 5 7.75 -36.54 -25.84
N LYS A 6 6.63 -36.57 -26.58
CA LYS A 6 6.20 -35.47 -27.46
C LYS A 6 4.69 -35.54 -27.69
N LYS A 7 4.00 -34.39 -27.58
CA LYS A 7 2.57 -34.16 -27.84
C LYS A 7 1.56 -34.93 -26.96
N HIS A 8 0.70 -34.16 -26.29
CA HIS A 8 -0.63 -33.93 -26.87
C HIS A 8 -0.84 -32.42 -27.08
N LEU A 9 -1.69 -32.07 -28.03
CA LEU A 9 -2.20 -30.71 -28.24
C LEU A 9 -3.69 -30.72 -27.88
N TYR A 10 -4.20 -29.60 -27.38
CA TYR A 10 -5.59 -29.24 -27.61
C TYR A 10 -5.66 -28.26 -28.79
N THR A 11 -6.64 -28.47 -29.66
CA THR A 11 -6.93 -27.63 -30.82
C THR A 11 -8.34 -27.06 -30.72
N THR A 12 -8.46 -25.75 -30.86
CA THR A 12 -9.68 -25.10 -31.32
C THR A 12 -9.29 -24.04 -32.35
N THR A 13 -10.03 -23.95 -33.45
CA THR A 13 -9.58 -23.31 -34.70
C THR A 13 -9.98 -21.84 -34.82
N LEU A 14 -9.06 -21.01 -35.32
CA LEU A 14 -9.41 -19.76 -35.99
C LEU A 14 -10.14 -20.05 -37.30
N SER A 15 -11.18 -19.27 -37.59
CA SER A 15 -11.71 -19.05 -38.94
C SER A 15 -11.44 -17.60 -39.36
N LEU A 16 -10.45 -17.40 -40.24
CA LEU A 16 -10.21 -16.09 -40.84
C LEU A 16 -11.30 -15.74 -41.86
N SER A 17 -11.78 -14.50 -41.80
CA SER A 17 -12.55 -13.83 -42.87
C SER A 17 -12.11 -12.37 -43.04
N ALA A 18 -10.80 -12.15 -43.15
CA ALA A 18 -10.22 -10.83 -43.35
C ALA A 18 -10.36 -10.36 -44.82
N ALA A 19 -11.50 -9.75 -45.16
CA ALA A 19 -11.77 -9.25 -46.52
C ALA A 19 -12.54 -7.92 -46.62
N VAL A 20 -13.05 -7.34 -45.51
CA VAL A 20 -13.67 -5.99 -45.51
C VAL A 20 -13.33 -5.22 -44.23
N LEU A 21 -12.12 -4.63 -44.16
CA LEU A 21 -11.83 -3.54 -43.21
C LEU A 21 -10.66 -2.66 -43.67
N LEU A 22 -10.73 -2.16 -44.90
CA LEU A 22 -9.72 -1.27 -45.50
C LEU A 22 -10.37 -0.07 -46.22
N SER A 23 -11.29 0.61 -45.52
CA SER A 23 -12.02 1.76 -46.08
C SER A 23 -12.60 2.76 -45.06
N VAL A 24 -12.25 2.68 -43.76
CA VAL A 24 -12.59 3.71 -42.76
C VAL A 24 -11.36 4.07 -41.92
N ILE A 25 -10.42 4.81 -42.54
CA ILE A 25 -9.45 5.64 -41.84
C ILE A 25 -9.90 7.08 -42.07
N GLY A 26 -10.48 7.71 -41.05
CA GLY A 26 -10.97 9.09 -41.11
C GLY A 26 -11.94 9.40 -39.98
N HIS A 27 -11.55 10.33 -39.10
CA HIS A 27 -12.25 10.75 -37.88
C HIS A 27 -12.29 9.69 -36.75
N GLY A 28 -11.20 9.69 -35.98
CA GLY A 28 -11.02 8.87 -34.76
C GLY A 28 -9.79 9.28 -33.95
N GLN A 29 -9.36 10.56 -34.04
CA GLN A 29 -8.20 11.11 -33.31
C GLN A 29 -8.65 12.26 -32.41
N ALA A 30 -9.15 11.92 -31.23
CA ALA A 30 -9.30 12.77 -30.05
C ALA A 30 -9.61 11.86 -28.84
N LEU A 31 -9.39 12.35 -27.61
CA LEU A 31 -9.75 11.68 -26.35
C LEU A 31 -9.01 10.36 -26.05
N ALA A 32 -7.69 10.42 -26.04
CA ALA A 32 -6.82 9.51 -25.29
C ALA A 32 -5.66 10.27 -24.62
N ASP A 33 -5.90 11.54 -24.29
CA ASP A 33 -4.97 12.46 -23.63
C ASP A 33 -5.77 13.51 -22.86
N SER A 34 -5.25 13.93 -21.70
CA SER A 34 -5.90 14.81 -20.69
C SER A 34 -7.22 14.30 -20.09
N LEU A 35 -7.21 14.07 -18.77
CA LEU A 35 -8.13 14.65 -17.77
C LEU A 35 -7.93 13.99 -16.39
N GLU A 36 -6.85 14.36 -15.69
CA GLU A 36 -7.03 14.66 -14.26
C GLU A 36 -7.77 16.00 -14.20
N ALA A 37 -9.10 15.93 -14.24
CA ALA A 37 -9.93 17.07 -13.86
C ALA A 37 -9.77 17.27 -12.34
N PRO A 38 -9.68 18.52 -11.85
CA PRO A 38 -9.79 18.75 -10.41
C PRO A 38 -11.16 18.22 -9.96
N GLN A 39 -11.16 17.31 -8.97
CA GLN A 39 -12.40 16.87 -8.34
C GLN A 39 -13.14 18.10 -7.80
N THR A 40 -14.44 18.20 -8.10
CA THR A 40 -15.28 19.30 -7.63
C THR A 40 -15.20 19.41 -6.12
N GLU A 41 -14.90 20.61 -5.62
CA GLU A 41 -14.81 20.85 -4.18
C GLU A 41 -16.12 20.47 -3.47
N PRO A 42 -16.08 19.67 -2.38
CA PRO A 42 -17.13 19.74 -1.39
C PRO A 42 -17.07 21.13 -0.77
N SER A 43 -18.07 21.98 -1.08
CA SER A 43 -18.00 23.41 -0.75
C SER A 43 -18.19 23.65 0.76
N THR A 44 -17.07 23.74 1.47
CA THR A 44 -17.00 24.08 2.91
C THR A 44 -16.07 25.27 3.16
N VAL A 45 -16.10 26.26 2.27
CA VAL A 45 -15.39 27.54 2.44
C VAL A 45 -16.22 28.49 3.30
N LEU A 46 -15.88 28.61 4.58
CA LEU A 46 -16.46 29.60 5.49
C LEU A 46 -15.76 30.96 5.33
N GLU A 47 -16.36 31.89 4.58
CA GLU A 47 -15.90 33.28 4.54
C GLU A 47 -16.19 34.00 5.86
N ALA A 48 -15.16 34.19 6.69
CA ALA A 48 -15.26 34.95 7.93
C ALA A 48 -15.24 36.47 7.68
N THR A 49 -16.41 37.09 7.54
CA THR A 49 -16.58 38.56 7.54
C THR A 49 -17.05 39.04 8.92
N PRO A 50 -16.39 40.02 9.57
CA PRO A 50 -16.74 40.46 10.92
C PRO A 50 -18.00 41.33 10.94
N ALA A 51 -18.95 40.99 11.83
CA ALA A 51 -20.15 41.78 12.10
C ALA A 51 -20.09 42.43 13.49
N THR A 52 -20.35 43.75 13.55
CA THR A 52 -20.49 44.52 14.79
C THR A 52 -21.85 44.28 15.47
N GLU A 53 -21.93 44.57 16.77
CA GLU A 53 -23.06 44.20 17.62
C GLU A 53 -24.36 45.04 17.47
N GLN A 54 -25.40 44.53 18.17
CA GLN A 54 -26.49 45.26 18.88
C GLN A 54 -27.87 45.50 18.19
N PRO A 55 -28.99 45.53 18.96
CA PRO A 55 -30.10 44.60 18.70
C PRO A 55 -31.55 45.14 18.88
N VAL A 56 -32.58 44.35 18.52
CA VAL A 56 -33.95 44.47 19.11
C VAL A 56 -34.81 43.19 19.02
N THR A 57 -35.62 42.96 20.07
CA THR A 57 -36.95 42.28 20.21
C THR A 57 -37.54 41.45 19.04
N ALA A 58 -38.01 40.19 19.26
CA ALA A 58 -39.34 39.77 19.76
C ALA A 58 -40.53 40.08 18.80
N GLU A 59 -41.60 39.26 18.60
CA GLU A 59 -42.28 38.29 19.48
C GLU A 59 -42.86 37.01 18.77
N THR A 60 -43.07 35.98 19.58
CA THR A 60 -44.16 34.95 19.64
C THR A 60 -45.14 34.72 18.45
N THR A 61 -45.26 33.46 17.97
CA THR A 61 -46.48 32.56 18.04
C THR A 61 -46.47 31.39 17.02
N SER A 62 -47.10 30.27 17.41
CA SER A 62 -47.56 29.17 16.52
C SER A 62 -49.09 29.03 16.70
N PRO A 63 -49.86 28.42 15.75
CA PRO A 63 -49.98 26.94 15.73
C PRO A 63 -50.23 26.31 14.32
N GLY A 64 -50.22 24.97 14.25
CA GLY A 64 -50.89 24.18 13.17
C GLY A 64 -52.29 23.71 13.62
N PRO A 65 -52.81 22.54 13.19
CA PRO A 65 -52.35 21.59 12.15
C PRO A 65 -53.50 21.07 11.23
N ALA A 66 -53.27 19.99 10.44
CA ALA A 66 -54.10 18.74 10.39
C ALA A 66 -54.40 18.09 8.99
N THR A 67 -54.25 16.74 8.95
CA THR A 67 -55.06 15.68 8.28
C THR A 67 -55.26 15.58 6.75
N THR A 68 -54.76 14.47 6.17
CA THR A 68 -55.41 13.39 5.33
C THR A 68 -56.41 13.75 4.21
N THR A 69 -56.59 12.99 3.11
CA THR A 69 -56.64 11.51 2.97
C THR A 69 -56.46 11.06 1.48
N GLU A 70 -56.38 9.75 1.23
CA GLU A 70 -56.29 9.08 -0.09
C GLU A 70 -57.53 9.24 -1.01
N VAL A 71 -57.40 8.87 -2.31
CA VAL A 71 -58.11 7.72 -2.96
C VAL A 71 -57.94 7.73 -4.50
N THR A 72 -57.71 6.54 -5.09
CA THR A 72 -57.59 6.26 -6.54
C THR A 72 -58.96 6.13 -7.25
N PRO A 73 -59.01 6.20 -8.60
CA PRO A 73 -59.40 4.99 -9.35
C PRO A 73 -58.67 4.80 -10.70
N ALA A 74 -58.97 3.70 -11.41
CA ALA A 74 -58.26 3.21 -12.61
C ALA A 74 -59.20 2.87 -13.80
N SER A 75 -58.65 2.23 -14.86
CA SER A 75 -59.30 1.71 -16.09
C SER A 75 -59.72 2.72 -17.17
N SER A 76 -59.72 2.41 -18.48
CA SER A 76 -59.15 1.26 -19.24
C SER A 76 -59.34 1.42 -20.77
N ALA A 77 -58.42 0.86 -21.59
CA ALA A 77 -58.59 0.51 -23.03
C ALA A 77 -58.80 1.72 -24.02
N GLU A 78 -58.66 1.68 -25.36
CA GLU A 78 -58.09 0.77 -26.39
C GLU A 78 -58.07 1.54 -27.77
N THR A 79 -57.45 1.17 -28.92
CA THR A 79 -56.55 0.09 -29.40
C THR A 79 -55.72 0.63 -30.61
N ALA A 80 -54.67 -0.10 -31.05
CA ALA A 80 -54.15 -0.20 -32.44
C ALA A 80 -53.46 1.02 -33.13
N ALA A 81 -52.45 0.88 -34.02
CA ALA A 81 -51.56 -0.25 -34.36
C ALA A 81 -50.34 0.18 -35.25
N THR A 82 -49.50 -0.80 -35.62
CA THR A 82 -48.50 -0.87 -36.72
C THR A 82 -47.11 -0.19 -36.61
N SER A 83 -46.13 -1.06 -36.30
CA SER A 83 -44.82 -1.29 -36.97
C SER A 83 -43.68 -0.26 -36.92
N ASP A 84 -42.63 -0.66 -36.19
CA ASP A 84 -41.22 -0.85 -36.60
C ASP A 84 -40.43 0.27 -37.34
N GLY A 85 -39.19 0.60 -36.97
CA GLY A 85 -38.37 0.13 -35.84
C GLY A 85 -36.86 0.13 -36.15
N THR A 86 -36.00 0.24 -35.14
CA THR A 86 -34.60 -0.25 -35.07
C THR A 86 -34.11 -0.07 -33.62
N SER A 87 -33.44 -1.07 -33.06
CA SER A 87 -32.98 -1.10 -31.66
C SER A 87 -31.46 -1.22 -31.55
N THR A 88 -30.87 -0.53 -30.58
CA THR A 88 -29.55 -0.85 -30.02
C THR A 88 -29.73 -1.22 -28.55
N THR A 89 -29.33 -2.44 -28.16
CA THR A 89 -29.60 -3.01 -26.84
C THR A 89 -28.30 -3.38 -26.13
N GLU A 90 -28.25 -3.16 -24.82
CA GLU A 90 -27.13 -3.50 -23.96
C GLU A 90 -26.96 -5.03 -23.80
N VAL A 91 -25.76 -5.46 -23.38
CA VAL A 91 -25.46 -6.87 -23.11
C VAL A 91 -25.61 -7.14 -21.62
N ALA A 92 -26.69 -7.84 -21.25
CA ALA A 92 -26.92 -8.31 -19.88
C ALA A 92 -26.00 -9.50 -19.50
N PRO A 93 -25.71 -9.73 -18.21
CA PRO A 93 -24.88 -10.84 -17.76
C PRO A 93 -25.52 -12.21 -18.08
N THR A 94 -24.67 -13.21 -18.34
CA THR A 94 -25.09 -14.54 -18.77
C THR A 94 -25.67 -15.38 -17.62
N ALA A 95 -27.00 -15.47 -17.57
CA ALA A 95 -27.68 -16.51 -16.79
C ALA A 95 -27.50 -17.90 -17.44
N SER A 96 -27.27 -18.93 -16.62
CA SER A 96 -27.18 -20.32 -17.07
C SER A 96 -28.49 -20.82 -17.70
N PRO A 97 -28.46 -21.65 -18.76
CA PRO A 97 -29.63 -21.94 -19.58
C PRO A 97 -30.64 -22.86 -18.88
N SER A 98 -31.77 -22.31 -18.45
CA SER A 98 -32.94 -23.07 -17.98
C SER A 98 -33.56 -23.85 -19.15
N THR A 99 -33.25 -25.14 -19.28
CA THR A 99 -33.73 -25.99 -20.37
C THR A 99 -35.15 -26.49 -20.13
N ASN A 100 -36.15 -25.70 -20.53
CA ASN A 100 -37.55 -26.09 -20.60
C ASN A 100 -37.77 -27.23 -21.62
N ARG A 101 -37.50 -28.47 -21.21
CA ARG A 101 -37.72 -29.68 -22.01
C ARG A 101 -39.14 -30.20 -21.78
N ALA A 102 -39.94 -30.29 -22.85
CA ALA A 102 -41.32 -30.75 -22.76
C ALA A 102 -41.43 -32.17 -22.17
N THR A 103 -42.38 -32.36 -21.26
CA THR A 103 -42.61 -33.63 -20.55
C THR A 103 -43.15 -34.72 -21.46
N THR A 104 -42.41 -35.84 -21.56
CA THR A 104 -42.91 -37.13 -22.03
C THR A 104 -43.02 -38.09 -20.85
N THR A 105 -44.21 -38.65 -20.62
CA THR A 105 -44.54 -39.46 -19.43
C THR A 105 -43.90 -40.85 -19.47
N ALA A 106 -42.68 -41.00 -18.91
CA ALA A 106 -42.09 -42.30 -18.56
C ALA A 106 -40.92 -42.24 -17.55
N ASP A 107 -40.88 -41.27 -16.63
CA ASP A 107 -40.05 -41.36 -15.40
C ASP A 107 -40.46 -40.26 -14.40
N GLN A 108 -40.64 -40.61 -13.13
CA GLN A 108 -40.79 -39.61 -12.05
C GLN A 108 -39.51 -39.55 -11.23
N ALA A 109 -38.60 -38.69 -11.67
CA ALA A 109 -37.43 -38.28 -10.90
C ALA A 109 -37.88 -37.64 -9.57
N THR A 110 -37.56 -38.27 -8.44
CA THR A 110 -37.89 -37.74 -7.11
C THR A 110 -36.85 -36.67 -6.75
N ARG A 111 -37.26 -35.40 -6.74
CA ARG A 111 -36.39 -34.31 -6.27
C ARG A 111 -36.60 -34.09 -4.78
N LEU A 112 -35.52 -34.23 -4.01
CA LEU A 112 -35.44 -33.91 -2.58
C LEU A 112 -35.30 -32.39 -2.39
N ALA A 113 -35.47 -31.92 -1.16
CA ALA A 113 -35.18 -30.53 -0.82
C ALA A 113 -33.66 -30.26 -0.95
N ASP A 114 -33.30 -29.11 -1.50
CA ASP A 114 -31.90 -28.68 -1.62
C ASP A 114 -31.28 -28.48 -0.22
N SER A 115 -29.96 -28.54 -0.08
CA SER A 115 -29.29 -28.41 1.24
C SER A 115 -27.92 -27.74 1.16
N THR A 116 -27.66 -26.79 2.06
CA THR A 116 -26.38 -26.08 2.13
C THR A 116 -25.33 -26.91 2.86
N ILE A 117 -24.15 -27.05 2.27
CA ILE A 117 -22.99 -27.73 2.83
C ILE A 117 -21.91 -26.69 3.12
N TYR A 118 -21.33 -26.76 4.31
CA TYR A 118 -20.30 -25.83 4.76
C TYR A 118 -18.93 -26.50 4.74
N LEU A 119 -18.11 -26.16 3.75
CA LEU A 119 -16.84 -26.84 3.45
C LEU A 119 -15.84 -26.79 4.64
N SER A 120 -16.00 -25.85 5.57
CA SER A 120 -15.20 -25.71 6.79
C SER A 120 -15.60 -26.63 7.95
N LYS A 121 -16.62 -27.50 7.82
CA LYS A 121 -17.06 -28.38 8.91
C LYS A 121 -17.78 -29.64 8.42
N LYS A 122 -17.78 -30.68 9.24
CA LYS A 122 -18.54 -31.91 9.03
C LYS A 122 -20.05 -31.64 9.22
N SER A 123 -20.91 -32.36 8.49
CA SER A 123 -22.37 -32.25 8.58
C SER A 123 -23.08 -33.52 8.16
N THR A 124 -24.30 -33.75 8.66
CA THR A 124 -25.17 -34.87 8.25
C THR A 124 -26.46 -34.34 7.62
N ILE A 125 -27.05 -35.11 6.71
CA ILE A 125 -28.37 -34.84 6.13
C ILE A 125 -29.23 -36.10 6.22
N ASP A 126 -30.46 -35.97 6.69
CA ASP A 126 -31.45 -37.05 6.75
C ASP A 126 -32.61 -36.73 5.79
N ASP A 127 -32.71 -37.50 4.71
CA ASP A 127 -33.77 -37.38 3.69
C ASP A 127 -34.66 -38.65 3.67
N LYS A 128 -35.93 -38.47 3.28
CA LYS A 128 -36.88 -39.58 3.07
C LYS A 128 -37.45 -39.57 1.65
N VAL A 129 -37.35 -40.72 0.98
CA VAL A 129 -37.91 -40.99 -0.34
C VAL A 129 -39.09 -41.96 -0.19
N GLN A 130 -40.30 -41.46 -0.41
CA GLN A 130 -41.55 -42.22 -0.22
C GLN A 130 -41.69 -43.38 -1.22
N GLU A 131 -42.23 -44.51 -0.76
CA GLU A 131 -42.57 -45.70 -1.59
C GLU A 131 -41.40 -46.36 -2.35
N LYS A 132 -40.14 -46.13 -1.92
CA LYS A 132 -38.93 -46.67 -2.56
C LYS A 132 -38.10 -47.64 -1.68
N ALA A 133 -38.63 -48.18 -0.59
CA ALA A 133 -37.91 -49.12 0.30
C ALA A 133 -37.15 -50.24 -0.43
N GLN A 134 -37.72 -50.78 -1.51
CA GLN A 134 -37.11 -51.83 -2.35
C GLN A 134 -35.79 -51.43 -3.03
N ALA A 135 -35.45 -50.14 -3.09
CA ALA A 135 -34.21 -49.62 -3.67
C ALA A 135 -33.04 -49.56 -2.67
N ALA A 136 -33.28 -49.72 -1.36
CA ALA A 136 -32.24 -49.62 -0.34
C ALA A 136 -31.10 -50.63 -0.54
N GLY A 137 -29.86 -50.14 -0.46
CA GLY A 137 -28.62 -50.87 -0.70
C GLY A 137 -28.33 -51.13 -2.18
N LYS A 138 -28.94 -50.36 -3.11
CA LYS A 138 -28.89 -50.64 -4.56
C LYS A 138 -28.81 -49.40 -5.44
N ILE A 139 -28.73 -48.19 -4.88
CA ILE A 139 -28.71 -46.96 -5.68
C ILE A 139 -27.26 -46.60 -6.03
N ASN A 140 -27.02 -46.29 -7.30
CA ASN A 140 -25.74 -45.79 -7.78
C ASN A 140 -25.73 -44.27 -7.65
N TRP A 141 -24.96 -43.76 -6.69
CA TRP A 141 -24.86 -42.33 -6.41
C TRP A 141 -23.72 -41.67 -7.17
N THR A 142 -24.02 -40.49 -7.71
CA THR A 142 -23.06 -39.59 -8.33
C THR A 142 -23.25 -38.17 -7.82
N LEU A 143 -22.15 -37.41 -7.75
CA LEU A 143 -22.14 -35.99 -7.47
C LEU A 143 -21.47 -35.30 -8.66
N ASP A 144 -22.17 -34.36 -9.30
CA ASP A 144 -21.79 -33.72 -10.57
C ASP A 144 -21.48 -34.74 -11.69
N ASN A 145 -22.27 -35.81 -11.77
CA ASN A 145 -22.11 -36.94 -12.70
C ASN A 145 -20.84 -37.81 -12.47
N LYS A 146 -20.09 -37.59 -11.39
CA LYS A 146 -18.95 -38.44 -10.99
C LYS A 146 -19.36 -39.41 -9.87
N PRO A 147 -18.85 -40.65 -9.84
CA PRO A 147 -19.02 -41.53 -8.68
C PRO A 147 -18.54 -40.89 -7.37
N LEU A 148 -19.22 -41.14 -6.25
CA LEU A 148 -18.82 -40.59 -4.95
C LEU A 148 -17.37 -40.97 -4.54
N SER A 149 -16.83 -42.08 -5.06
CA SER A 149 -15.43 -42.49 -4.83
C SER A 149 -14.37 -41.56 -5.47
N GLU A 150 -14.77 -40.67 -6.39
CA GLU A 150 -13.91 -39.59 -6.92
C GLU A 150 -13.99 -38.31 -6.07
N TRP A 151 -15.01 -38.16 -5.23
CA TRP A 151 -15.17 -37.03 -4.32
C TRP A 151 -14.54 -37.34 -2.97
N LYS A 152 -13.34 -36.80 -2.79
CA LYS A 152 -12.47 -36.99 -1.62
C LYS A 152 -12.19 -35.66 -0.92
N THR A 153 -11.74 -35.71 0.33
CA THR A 153 -11.20 -34.55 1.05
C THR A 153 -9.85 -34.12 0.47
N TRP A 154 -9.53 -32.84 0.65
CA TRP A 154 -8.38 -32.18 0.06
C TRP A 154 -7.07 -32.56 0.75
N ASP A 155 -6.08 -32.85 -0.07
CA ASP A 155 -4.72 -33.06 0.34
C ASP A 155 -3.86 -31.82 0.13
N MET A 156 -3.42 -31.26 1.26
CA MET A 156 -2.53 -30.11 1.28
C MET A 156 -1.13 -30.41 0.76
N GLU A 157 -0.66 -31.66 0.80
CA GLU A 157 0.66 -32.02 0.27
C GLU A 157 0.66 -32.09 -1.26
N THR A 158 -0.27 -32.85 -1.85
CA THR A 158 -0.35 -33.02 -3.32
C THR A 158 -1.14 -31.93 -4.05
N GLY A 159 -1.99 -31.16 -3.37
CA GLY A 159 -2.86 -30.16 -3.98
C GLY A 159 -4.03 -30.78 -4.75
N THR A 160 -4.58 -31.89 -4.27
CA THR A 160 -5.63 -32.66 -4.96
C THR A 160 -6.66 -33.26 -4.00
N LEU A 161 -7.83 -33.67 -4.50
CA LEU A 161 -8.80 -34.47 -3.73
C LEU A 161 -8.35 -35.94 -3.69
N SER A 162 -7.49 -36.31 -2.74
CA SER A 162 -6.86 -37.63 -2.69
C SER A 162 -7.06 -38.43 -1.40
N LYS A 163 -7.48 -37.79 -0.29
CA LYS A 163 -7.65 -38.39 1.05
C LYS A 163 -8.97 -39.18 1.19
N ASP A 164 -9.68 -39.03 2.30
CA ASP A 164 -10.88 -39.79 2.66
C ASP A 164 -12.08 -39.42 1.77
N PRO A 165 -13.13 -40.25 1.68
CA PRO A 165 -14.37 -39.87 1.00
C PRO A 165 -14.95 -38.59 1.60
N PHE A 166 -15.29 -37.62 0.74
CA PHE A 166 -15.88 -36.35 1.16
C PHE A 166 -17.35 -36.52 1.57
N LEU A 167 -18.09 -37.40 0.88
CA LEU A 167 -19.51 -37.65 1.10
C LEU A 167 -19.79 -39.16 1.02
N THR A 168 -20.53 -39.69 1.98
CA THR A 168 -21.00 -41.09 2.01
C THR A 168 -22.49 -41.16 2.33
N ILE A 169 -23.19 -42.15 1.77
CA ILE A 169 -24.64 -42.32 1.90
C ILE A 169 -24.96 -43.70 2.43
N THR A 170 -25.77 -43.76 3.48
CA THR A 170 -26.33 -44.98 4.06
C THR A 170 -27.82 -45.07 3.71
N GLU A 171 -28.21 -46.14 3.01
CA GLU A 171 -29.58 -46.39 2.58
C GLU A 171 -30.29 -47.38 3.52
N THR A 172 -31.40 -46.98 4.13
CA THR A 172 -32.19 -47.84 5.03
C THR A 172 -33.64 -47.96 4.56
N ALA A 173 -34.17 -49.17 4.50
CA ALA A 173 -35.59 -49.41 4.23
C ALA A 173 -36.41 -49.24 5.51
N ASN A 174 -37.36 -48.30 5.54
CA ASN A 174 -38.19 -47.98 6.69
C ASN A 174 -39.69 -48.03 6.31
N GLY A 175 -40.31 -49.19 6.55
CA GLY A 175 -41.68 -49.46 6.11
C GLY A 175 -41.77 -49.58 4.58
N ASN A 176 -42.50 -48.65 3.94
CA ASN A 176 -42.57 -48.53 2.48
C ASN A 176 -41.52 -47.55 1.92
N ASP A 177 -40.88 -46.77 2.79
CA ASP A 177 -40.01 -45.67 2.39
C ASP A 177 -38.53 -46.04 2.42
N LEU A 178 -37.74 -45.27 1.70
CA LEU A 178 -36.28 -45.29 1.74
C LEU A 178 -35.81 -44.07 2.55
N ASP A 179 -35.14 -44.32 3.67
CA ASP A 179 -34.44 -43.31 4.46
C ASP A 179 -32.98 -43.23 3.98
N LEU A 180 -32.47 -42.01 3.83
CA LEU A 180 -31.14 -41.69 3.36
C LEU A 180 -30.41 -40.88 4.44
N HIS A 181 -29.35 -41.46 5.02
CA HIS A 181 -28.42 -40.73 5.89
C HIS A 181 -27.17 -40.37 5.08
N ILE A 182 -26.88 -39.08 4.95
CA ILE A 182 -25.76 -38.54 4.17
C ILE A 182 -24.75 -37.93 5.14
N ASP A 183 -23.60 -38.59 5.31
CA ASP A 183 -22.45 -38.06 6.04
C ASP A 183 -21.58 -37.23 5.09
N VAL A 184 -21.22 -36.01 5.51
CA VAL A 184 -20.33 -35.10 4.76
C VAL A 184 -19.18 -34.64 5.65
N GLN A 185 -17.95 -34.79 5.16
CA GLN A 185 -16.74 -34.34 5.82
C GLN A 185 -16.46 -32.86 5.51
N ASP A 186 -15.62 -32.23 6.35
CA ASP A 186 -14.94 -30.99 6.03
C ASP A 186 -14.02 -31.19 4.81
N LEU A 187 -14.14 -30.32 3.79
CA LEU A 187 -13.44 -30.54 2.52
C LEU A 187 -11.92 -30.31 2.64
N PHE A 188 -11.50 -29.36 3.48
CA PHE A 188 -10.11 -28.88 3.54
C PHE A 188 -9.32 -29.35 4.77
N GLY A 189 -9.95 -30.06 5.71
CA GLY A 189 -9.34 -30.46 6.98
C GLY A 189 -9.41 -29.38 8.06
N GLU A 190 -8.83 -29.69 9.22
CA GLU A 190 -8.97 -28.92 10.47
C GLU A 190 -8.22 -27.58 10.51
N ASP A 191 -7.29 -27.33 9.59
CA ASP A 191 -6.40 -26.15 9.59
C ASP A 191 -6.62 -25.29 8.35
N LEU A 192 -7.55 -24.33 8.46
CA LEU A 192 -7.98 -23.46 7.37
C LEU A 192 -7.19 -22.14 7.32
N SER A 193 -6.03 -22.09 8.01
CA SER A 193 -5.10 -20.96 7.97
C SER A 193 -4.17 -20.97 6.73
N LEU A 194 -3.95 -22.15 6.15
CA LEU A 194 -2.76 -22.48 5.35
C LEU A 194 -2.72 -21.87 3.94
N ARG A 195 -1.55 -21.27 3.63
CA ARG A 195 -1.20 -20.75 2.28
C ARG A 195 -0.19 -21.64 1.52
N SER A 196 0.40 -22.67 2.14
CA SER A 196 1.54 -23.45 1.61
C SER A 196 1.47 -24.93 2.04
N PRO A 197 1.96 -25.90 1.23
CA PRO A 197 2.50 -25.75 -0.13
C PRO A 197 1.42 -25.50 -1.19
N ASN A 198 0.16 -25.62 -0.81
CA ASN A 198 -1.02 -25.21 -1.59
C ASN A 198 -1.82 -24.18 -0.79
N ASN A 199 -2.56 -23.28 -1.46
CA ASN A 199 -3.24 -22.16 -0.78
C ASN A 199 -4.76 -22.41 -0.63
N ILE A 200 -5.20 -22.88 0.55
CA ILE A 200 -6.61 -23.18 0.85
C ILE A 200 -7.48 -21.94 0.62
N ARG A 201 -7.00 -20.77 1.06
CA ARG A 201 -7.70 -19.48 1.00
C ARG A 201 -8.10 -19.06 -0.41
N ARG A 202 -7.50 -19.66 -1.44
CA ARG A 202 -7.87 -19.48 -2.86
C ARG A 202 -8.55 -20.71 -3.45
N THR A 203 -8.09 -21.92 -3.08
CA THR A 203 -8.60 -23.18 -3.59
C THR A 203 -10.10 -23.38 -3.36
N TYR A 204 -10.66 -22.93 -2.23
CA TYR A 204 -12.07 -23.18 -1.90
C TYR A 204 -13.05 -22.63 -2.94
N ARG A 205 -12.72 -21.52 -3.63
CA ARG A 205 -13.56 -20.89 -4.66
C ARG A 205 -13.82 -21.81 -5.86
N ASN A 206 -13.03 -22.88 -6.06
CA ASN A 206 -13.25 -23.89 -7.10
C ASN A 206 -14.36 -24.91 -6.76
N TYR A 207 -14.89 -24.87 -5.53
CA TYR A 207 -15.82 -25.86 -4.97
C TYR A 207 -17.04 -25.23 -4.31
N ILE A 208 -17.38 -23.97 -4.64
CA ILE A 208 -18.60 -23.31 -4.16
C ILE A 208 -19.66 -23.25 -5.27
N GLY A 209 -20.93 -23.23 -4.88
CA GLY A 209 -22.06 -23.18 -5.79
C GLY A 209 -22.96 -24.41 -5.68
N ASN A 210 -23.69 -24.71 -6.76
CA ASN A 210 -24.69 -25.78 -6.78
C ASN A 210 -24.08 -27.05 -7.39
N HIS A 211 -24.11 -28.14 -6.62
CA HIS A 211 -23.63 -29.46 -7.02
C HIS A 211 -24.82 -30.45 -7.03
N GLU A 212 -24.96 -31.25 -8.09
CA GLU A 212 -26.10 -32.16 -8.23
C GLU A 212 -25.75 -33.56 -7.72
N LEU A 213 -26.35 -33.95 -6.59
CA LEU A 213 -26.33 -35.32 -6.08
C LEU A 213 -27.46 -36.12 -6.74
N VAL A 214 -27.11 -37.12 -7.54
CA VAL A 214 -28.06 -37.94 -8.31
C VAL A 214 -27.86 -39.43 -7.98
N GLY A 215 -28.92 -40.06 -7.48
CA GLY A 215 -28.97 -41.50 -7.20
C GLY A 215 -29.83 -42.23 -8.21
N THR A 216 -29.29 -43.25 -8.88
CA THR A 216 -30.00 -44.03 -9.92
C THR A 216 -30.03 -45.53 -9.65
N ASN A 217 -31.17 -46.16 -9.91
CA ASN A 217 -31.28 -47.59 -10.11
C ASN A 217 -32.20 -47.87 -11.32
N ALA A 218 -31.60 -48.34 -12.41
CA ALA A 218 -32.30 -48.58 -13.67
C ALA A 218 -33.27 -49.78 -13.60
N ASP A 219 -32.90 -50.85 -12.89
CA ASP A 219 -33.72 -52.06 -12.75
C ASP A 219 -35.05 -51.82 -12.02
N LEU A 220 -35.10 -50.78 -11.17
CA LEU A 220 -36.26 -50.41 -10.36
C LEU A 220 -36.98 -49.14 -10.84
N GLY A 221 -36.51 -48.48 -11.90
CA GLY A 221 -37.06 -47.19 -12.35
C GLY A 221 -36.98 -46.12 -11.27
N VAL A 222 -35.81 -45.95 -10.65
CA VAL A 222 -35.57 -44.99 -9.57
C VAL A 222 -34.51 -43.99 -9.99
N THR A 223 -34.88 -42.71 -9.98
CA THR A 223 -33.96 -41.58 -10.07
C THR A 223 -34.31 -40.61 -8.94
N ILE A 224 -33.34 -40.31 -8.07
CA ILE A 224 -33.43 -39.36 -6.97
C ILE A 224 -32.43 -38.23 -7.24
N ASN A 225 -32.84 -36.97 -7.03
CA ASN A 225 -31.98 -35.80 -7.26
C ASN A 225 -32.04 -34.86 -6.04
N LYS A 226 -30.92 -34.25 -5.68
CA LYS A 226 -30.80 -33.26 -4.61
C LYS A 226 -29.71 -32.25 -4.98
N THR A 227 -30.01 -30.95 -4.96
CA THR A 227 -28.95 -29.94 -5.08
C THR A 227 -28.28 -29.75 -3.72
N LEU A 228 -26.97 -29.88 -3.69
CA LEU A 228 -26.14 -29.50 -2.55
C LEU A 228 -25.49 -28.15 -2.86
N VAL A 229 -25.74 -27.15 -2.00
CA VAL A 229 -25.20 -25.79 -2.18
C VAL A 229 -23.95 -25.64 -1.33
N PHE A 230 -22.78 -25.74 -1.93
CA PHE A 230 -21.50 -25.67 -1.22
C PHE A 230 -21.14 -24.20 -0.97
N ARG A 231 -20.91 -23.84 0.31
CA ARG A 231 -20.37 -22.55 0.76
C ARG A 231 -19.21 -22.80 1.74
N PRO A 232 -18.26 -21.88 1.93
CA PRO A 232 -17.13 -22.11 2.84
C PRO A 232 -17.58 -22.26 4.29
N TYR A 233 -18.36 -21.29 4.78
CA TYR A 233 -18.99 -21.25 6.10
C TYR A 233 -20.35 -20.52 6.00
N GLN A 234 -21.04 -20.29 7.13
CA GLN A 234 -22.44 -19.88 7.14
C GLN A 234 -22.61 -18.42 6.74
N ASP A 235 -21.92 -17.52 7.41
CA ASP A 235 -22.00 -16.07 7.14
C ASP A 235 -21.12 -15.63 5.94
N TYR A 236 -20.70 -16.62 5.13
CA TYR A 236 -20.27 -16.58 3.73
C TYR A 236 -20.89 -15.53 2.80
N HIS A 237 -20.16 -14.52 2.32
CA HIS A 237 -20.51 -13.74 1.10
C HIS A 237 -19.39 -13.73 0.04
N THR A 238 -19.81 -13.81 -1.24
CA THR A 238 -19.02 -13.27 -2.37
C THR A 238 -19.22 -11.75 -2.49
N HIS A 239 -18.33 -11.04 -3.20
CA HIS A 239 -18.43 -9.60 -3.47
C HIS A 239 -19.86 -9.12 -3.84
N GLU A 240 -20.50 -9.79 -4.80
CA GLU A 240 -21.84 -9.38 -5.27
C GLU A 240 -22.95 -9.71 -4.24
N GLU A 241 -22.79 -10.78 -3.46
CA GLU A 241 -23.68 -11.09 -2.34
C GLU A 241 -23.50 -10.10 -1.17
N MET A 242 -22.28 -9.63 -0.92
CA MET A 242 -21.97 -8.57 0.04
C MET A 242 -22.59 -7.24 -0.39
N LEU A 243 -22.41 -6.82 -1.66
CA LEU A 243 -23.03 -5.61 -2.21
C LEU A 243 -24.57 -5.65 -2.13
N ALA A 244 -25.18 -6.82 -2.34
CA ALA A 244 -26.61 -7.02 -2.13
C ALA A 244 -27.00 -6.98 -0.64
N ALA A 245 -26.21 -7.58 0.25
CA ALA A 245 -26.46 -7.61 1.69
C ALA A 245 -26.37 -6.23 2.35
N ILE A 246 -25.46 -5.35 1.90
CA ILE A 246 -25.33 -3.99 2.46
C ILE A 246 -26.48 -3.07 2.02
N GLU A 247 -26.90 -3.10 0.75
CA GLU A 247 -28.08 -2.34 0.31
C GLU A 247 -29.34 -2.86 1.01
N LYS A 248 -29.51 -4.19 1.12
CA LYS A 248 -30.60 -4.78 1.90
C LYS A 248 -30.56 -4.35 3.38
N SER A 249 -29.40 -4.28 4.01
CA SER A 249 -29.26 -3.85 5.42
C SER A 249 -29.69 -2.39 5.63
N LYS A 250 -29.56 -1.55 4.60
CA LYS A 250 -30.02 -0.16 4.53
C LYS A 250 -31.52 -0.06 4.22
N GLU A 251 -32.09 -0.97 3.43
CA GLU A 251 -33.54 -1.08 3.21
C GLU A 251 -34.30 -1.60 4.46
N GLU A 252 -33.74 -2.59 5.17
CA GLU A 252 -34.29 -3.15 6.42
C GLU A 252 -33.89 -2.34 7.68
N ALA A 253 -33.31 -1.15 7.49
CA ALA A 253 -32.82 -0.30 8.57
C ALA A 253 -33.93 0.19 9.52
N LYS A 254 -33.56 0.38 10.79
CA LYS A 254 -34.46 0.93 11.80
C LYS A 254 -34.72 2.44 11.57
N PRO A 255 -35.96 2.92 11.77
CA PRO A 255 -36.33 4.31 11.48
C PRO A 255 -35.91 5.32 12.56
N ASP A 256 -35.20 4.89 13.60
CA ASP A 256 -34.68 5.71 14.70
C ASP A 256 -33.23 6.18 14.47
N ARG A 257 -32.61 5.78 13.35
CA ARG A 257 -31.22 6.04 13.00
C ARG A 257 -31.06 6.33 11.51
N LEU A 258 -29.93 6.95 11.17
CA LEU A 258 -29.48 7.14 9.80
C LEU A 258 -28.56 5.99 9.38
N VAL A 259 -28.88 5.33 8.26
CA VAL A 259 -28.03 4.34 7.60
C VAL A 259 -27.74 4.83 6.18
N GLN A 260 -26.47 4.91 5.82
CA GLN A 260 -25.99 5.37 4.51
C GLN A 260 -24.95 4.40 3.93
N LEU A 261 -24.78 4.47 2.61
CA LEU A 261 -23.71 3.82 1.86
C LEU A 261 -23.04 4.89 1.00
N GLU A 262 -21.73 5.09 1.19
CA GLU A 262 -20.89 6.03 0.43
C GLU A 262 -19.98 5.24 -0.52
N THR A 263 -19.82 5.68 -1.77
CA THR A 263 -18.69 5.24 -2.61
C THR A 263 -17.52 6.16 -2.31
N LEU A 264 -16.50 5.66 -1.60
CA LEU A 264 -15.32 6.45 -1.23
C LEU A 264 -14.44 6.79 -2.44
N GLY A 265 -14.35 5.87 -3.40
CA GLY A 265 -13.44 5.95 -4.53
C GLY A 265 -13.53 4.74 -5.45
N LYS A 266 -12.46 4.53 -6.22
CA LYS A 266 -12.36 3.49 -7.25
C LYS A 266 -11.05 2.72 -7.14
N SER A 267 -11.12 1.40 -7.30
CA SER A 267 -9.94 0.54 -7.48
C SER A 267 -9.25 0.75 -8.82
N ALA A 268 -8.06 0.17 -8.99
CA ALA A 268 -7.29 0.18 -10.22
C ALA A 268 -8.03 -0.46 -11.42
N GLN A 269 -8.93 -1.44 -11.21
CA GLN A 269 -9.84 -1.97 -12.25
C GLN A 269 -11.21 -1.26 -12.29
N GLY A 270 -11.45 -0.23 -11.46
CA GLY A 270 -12.63 0.62 -11.53
C GLY A 270 -13.87 0.12 -10.77
N ARG A 271 -13.73 -0.81 -9.82
CA ARG A 271 -14.80 -1.19 -8.88
C ARG A 271 -15.03 -0.09 -7.84
N ASP A 272 -16.24 -0.01 -7.32
CA ASP A 272 -16.58 0.91 -6.23
C ASP A 272 -15.95 0.45 -4.92
N MET A 273 -15.27 1.36 -4.22
CA MET A 273 -14.92 1.18 -2.81
C MET A 273 -16.09 1.67 -1.96
N LYS A 274 -16.74 0.77 -1.20
CA LYS A 274 -17.98 1.05 -0.48
C LYS A 274 -17.74 1.15 1.02
N MET A 275 -18.33 2.17 1.65
CA MET A 275 -18.37 2.32 3.10
C MET A 275 -19.80 2.49 3.60
N GLY A 276 -20.16 1.72 4.64
CA GLY A 276 -21.39 1.89 5.40
C GLY A 276 -21.22 2.90 6.53
N ILE A 277 -22.23 3.74 6.73
CA ILE A 277 -22.30 4.69 7.85
C ILE A 277 -23.57 4.41 8.64
N VAL A 278 -23.45 4.27 9.97
CA VAL A 278 -24.59 4.27 10.89
C VAL A 278 -24.41 5.38 11.92
N SER A 279 -25.33 6.34 11.91
CA SER A 279 -25.39 7.51 12.78
C SER A 279 -26.78 7.62 13.41
N LYS A 280 -26.94 8.41 14.47
CA LYS A 280 -28.27 8.78 14.98
C LYS A 280 -29.08 9.54 13.92
N ASP A 281 -28.45 10.54 13.30
CA ASP A 281 -29.06 11.45 12.35
C ASP A 281 -27.98 12.13 11.47
N GLN A 282 -28.40 12.85 10.43
CA GLN A 282 -27.49 13.60 9.55
C GLN A 282 -26.83 14.76 10.30
N ALA A 283 -27.58 15.45 11.16
CA ALA A 283 -27.07 16.56 11.97
C ALA A 283 -25.87 16.16 12.85
N SER A 284 -25.83 14.92 13.33
CA SER A 284 -24.69 14.36 14.08
C SER A 284 -23.45 14.17 13.22
N ILE A 285 -23.61 13.81 11.94
CA ILE A 285 -22.50 13.75 10.96
C ILE A 285 -22.02 15.17 10.64
N ASP A 286 -22.97 16.06 10.34
CA ASP A 286 -22.68 17.45 9.95
C ASP A 286 -21.96 18.20 11.08
N HIS A 287 -22.45 18.09 12.32
CA HIS A 287 -21.82 18.66 13.53
C HIS A 287 -20.44 18.04 13.81
N TYR A 288 -20.26 16.74 13.55
CA TYR A 288 -18.94 16.13 13.69
C TYR A 288 -17.94 16.71 12.68
N LEU A 289 -18.29 16.73 11.40
CA LEU A 289 -17.39 17.13 10.31
C LEU A 289 -17.16 18.64 10.23
N SER A 290 -18.16 19.47 10.58
CA SER A 290 -18.06 20.94 10.51
C SER A 290 -17.63 21.61 11.83
N SER A 291 -17.90 20.99 12.98
CA SER A 291 -17.60 21.57 14.29
C SER A 291 -16.62 20.72 15.12
N THR A 292 -16.97 19.47 15.43
CA THR A 292 -16.21 18.66 16.42
C THR A 292 -14.79 18.35 15.94
N ASN A 293 -14.62 17.82 14.74
CA ASN A 293 -13.32 17.45 14.18
C ASN A 293 -12.43 18.69 13.90
N PRO A 294 -12.91 19.78 13.25
CA PRO A 294 -12.10 20.99 13.06
C PRO A 294 -11.70 21.66 14.38
N THR A 295 -12.59 21.70 15.38
CA THR A 295 -12.28 22.29 16.68
C THR A 295 -11.27 21.45 17.46
N ALA A 296 -11.34 20.11 17.38
CA ALA A 296 -10.35 19.24 18.04
C ALA A 296 -8.94 19.45 17.46
N LEU A 297 -8.83 19.64 16.14
CA LEU A 297 -7.56 19.84 15.43
C LEU A 297 -6.94 21.24 15.63
N THR A 298 -7.73 22.24 16.04
CA THR A 298 -7.29 23.66 16.07
C THR A 298 -7.39 24.34 17.44
N LYS A 299 -8.31 23.88 18.30
CA LYS A 299 -8.68 24.46 19.60
C LYS A 299 -8.88 23.38 20.69
N PRO A 300 -8.02 22.35 20.82
CA PRO A 300 -8.25 21.27 21.78
C PRO A 300 -8.27 21.73 23.25
N SER A 301 -7.61 22.83 23.59
CA SER A 301 -7.67 23.45 24.92
C SER A 301 -9.06 24.01 25.27
N GLU A 302 -9.79 24.57 24.30
CA GLU A 302 -11.17 25.02 24.50
C GLU A 302 -12.12 23.83 24.67
N MET A 303 -11.92 22.75 23.90
CA MET A 303 -12.69 21.52 24.05
C MET A 303 -12.40 20.77 25.36
N LEU A 304 -11.15 20.73 25.83
CA LEU A 304 -10.80 20.13 27.13
C LEU A 304 -11.49 20.85 28.29
N ALA A 305 -11.62 22.18 28.22
CA ALA A 305 -12.40 22.95 29.19
C ALA A 305 -13.90 22.60 29.12
N ALA A 306 -14.50 22.62 27.92
CA ALA A 306 -15.92 22.29 27.72
C ALA A 306 -16.28 20.84 28.10
N LEU A 307 -15.34 19.89 27.89
CA LEU A 307 -15.48 18.49 28.30
C LEU A 307 -15.47 18.36 29.83
N LYS A 308 -14.51 19.00 30.50
CA LYS A 308 -14.38 19.03 31.95
C LYS A 308 -15.58 19.68 32.65
N ASP A 309 -16.11 20.76 32.08
CA ASP A 309 -17.30 21.45 32.57
C ASP A 309 -18.62 20.76 32.13
N LYS A 310 -18.51 19.67 31.35
CA LYS A 310 -19.62 18.83 30.84
C LYS A 310 -20.66 19.62 30.02
N THR A 311 -20.19 20.60 29.24
CA THR A 311 -20.99 21.42 28.32
C THR A 311 -20.84 21.04 26.85
N LEU A 312 -19.96 20.09 26.53
CA LEU A 312 -19.65 19.67 25.16
C LEU A 312 -20.62 18.59 24.66
N ASP A 313 -21.40 18.87 23.61
CA ASP A 313 -22.09 17.86 22.81
C ASP A 313 -21.19 17.40 21.66
N TYR A 314 -20.80 16.12 21.67
CA TYR A 314 -19.87 15.53 20.72
C TYR A 314 -20.24 14.06 20.45
N LYS A 315 -19.75 13.55 19.32
CA LYS A 315 -19.72 12.11 19.02
C LYS A 315 -18.37 11.72 18.47
N LEU A 316 -17.99 10.47 18.63
CA LEU A 316 -16.71 9.93 18.17
C LEU A 316 -16.94 8.90 17.04
N PRO A 317 -16.31 9.04 15.86
CA PRO A 317 -16.41 8.00 14.85
C PRO A 317 -15.63 6.75 15.24
N VAL A 318 -16.14 5.56 14.91
CA VAL A 318 -15.48 4.27 15.14
C VAL A 318 -15.44 3.55 13.79
N LEU A 319 -14.25 3.13 13.37
CA LEU A 319 -14.03 2.51 12.06
C LEU A 319 -13.76 1.00 12.21
N VAL A 320 -14.44 0.20 11.41
CA VAL A 320 -14.13 -1.20 11.16
C VAL A 320 -13.70 -1.33 9.70
N HIS A 321 -12.55 -1.97 9.46
CA HIS A 321 -11.83 -1.99 8.17
C HIS A 321 -11.36 -3.40 7.80
N ASN A 322 -11.14 -3.66 6.52
CA ASN A 322 -10.44 -4.86 6.03
C ASN A 322 -9.47 -4.48 4.91
N THR A 323 -8.18 -4.80 5.13
CA THR A 323 -7.10 -4.47 4.18
C THR A 323 -6.83 -5.56 3.13
N HIS A 324 -6.97 -6.86 3.47
CA HIS A 324 -6.76 -7.96 2.50
C HIS A 324 -8.03 -8.78 2.23
N ALA A 325 -8.32 -9.03 0.95
CA ALA A 325 -9.54 -9.71 0.53
C ALA A 325 -9.45 -11.25 0.39
N ASP A 326 -8.26 -11.89 0.49
CA ASP A 326 -8.20 -13.36 0.67
C ASP A 326 -8.47 -13.82 2.12
N GLU A 327 -8.68 -12.85 3.01
CA GLU A 327 -8.99 -13.02 4.44
C GLU A 327 -10.50 -12.81 4.68
N GLN A 328 -11.31 -13.42 3.80
CA GLN A 328 -12.74 -13.16 3.62
C GLN A 328 -13.58 -12.99 4.90
N PRO A 329 -13.39 -13.74 6.01
CA PRO A 329 -14.24 -13.54 7.17
C PRO A 329 -14.12 -12.13 7.76
N GLY A 330 -13.05 -11.37 7.48
CA GLY A 330 -12.98 -9.94 7.79
C GLY A 330 -14.05 -9.11 7.08
N ILE A 331 -14.22 -9.30 5.77
CA ILE A 331 -15.29 -8.66 4.96
C ILE A 331 -16.67 -9.07 5.48
N ASP A 332 -16.85 -10.35 5.78
CA ASP A 332 -18.12 -10.87 6.32
C ASP A 332 -18.42 -10.32 7.73
N ILE A 333 -17.42 -10.19 8.61
CA ILE A 333 -17.55 -9.53 9.92
C ILE A 333 -18.07 -8.10 9.75
N ILE A 334 -17.48 -7.31 8.85
CA ILE A 334 -17.86 -5.90 8.65
C ILE A 334 -19.29 -5.81 8.10
N THR A 335 -19.63 -6.67 7.15
CA THR A 335 -20.98 -6.80 6.57
C THR A 335 -22.02 -7.19 7.63
N GLY A 336 -21.72 -8.19 8.46
CA GLY A 336 -22.57 -8.67 9.55
C GLY A 336 -22.71 -7.68 10.71
N LEU A 337 -21.68 -6.89 10.99
CA LEU A 337 -21.74 -5.79 11.95
C LEU A 337 -22.57 -4.63 11.41
N PHE A 338 -22.39 -4.20 10.16
CA PHE A 338 -23.23 -3.17 9.54
C PHE A 338 -24.71 -3.54 9.57
N ASN A 339 -25.07 -4.78 9.19
CA ASN A 339 -26.42 -5.33 9.34
C ASN A 339 -26.91 -5.28 10.80
N THR A 340 -26.06 -5.70 11.76
CA THR A 340 -26.39 -5.66 13.19
C THR A 340 -26.74 -4.23 13.65
N PHE A 341 -25.92 -3.23 13.30
CA PHE A 341 -26.11 -1.84 13.71
C PHE A 341 -27.24 -1.13 12.97
N ALA A 342 -27.51 -1.48 11.70
CA ALA A 342 -28.62 -0.94 10.93
C ALA A 342 -29.99 -1.47 11.39
N THR A 343 -30.11 -2.77 11.68
CA THR A 343 -31.41 -3.45 11.78
C THR A 343 -31.85 -3.88 13.19
N LYS A 344 -30.95 -3.90 14.18
CA LYS A 344 -31.23 -4.43 15.54
C LYS A 344 -31.31 -3.31 16.59
N GLU A 345 -32.13 -3.49 17.62
CA GLU A 345 -32.16 -2.55 18.77
C GLU A 345 -30.99 -2.76 19.72
N LYS A 346 -30.62 -4.02 19.93
CA LYS A 346 -29.60 -4.45 20.88
C LYS A 346 -28.81 -5.61 20.30
N VAL A 347 -27.56 -5.73 20.72
CA VAL A 347 -26.70 -6.88 20.44
C VAL A 347 -26.12 -7.39 21.76
N THR A 348 -26.13 -8.71 21.93
CA THR A 348 -25.69 -9.41 23.14
C THR A 348 -24.56 -10.37 22.80
N PHE A 349 -23.52 -10.41 23.64
CA PHE A 349 -22.38 -11.29 23.49
C PHE A 349 -21.80 -11.69 24.86
N ASN A 350 -21.11 -12.81 24.94
CA ASN A 350 -20.39 -13.23 26.15
C ASN A 350 -18.96 -12.70 26.17
N THR A 351 -18.39 -12.55 27.35
CA THR A 351 -16.99 -12.18 27.58
C THR A 351 -16.61 -12.63 29.00
N THR A 352 -15.42 -12.27 29.47
CA THR A 352 -15.02 -12.40 30.87
C THR A 352 -14.64 -11.05 31.48
N ASP A 353 -14.67 -10.96 32.81
CA ASP A 353 -13.96 -9.90 33.53
C ASP A 353 -12.45 -10.20 33.63
N GLU A 354 -11.69 -9.30 34.25
CA GLU A 354 -10.24 -9.44 34.44
C GLU A 354 -9.85 -10.65 35.31
N ALA A 355 -10.76 -11.12 36.16
CA ALA A 355 -10.57 -12.31 37.00
C ALA A 355 -11.05 -13.60 36.31
N GLY A 356 -11.48 -13.52 35.03
CA GLY A 356 -11.93 -14.66 34.24
C GLY A 356 -13.39 -15.08 34.48
N ASN A 357 -14.18 -14.34 35.26
CA ASN A 357 -15.58 -14.68 35.49
C ASN A 357 -16.42 -14.38 34.24
N ALA A 358 -17.29 -15.32 33.85
CA ALA A 358 -18.17 -15.15 32.69
C ALA A 358 -19.16 -13.98 32.87
N LYS A 359 -19.18 -13.07 31.90
CA LYS A 359 -20.01 -11.87 31.82
C LYS A 359 -20.79 -11.89 30.50
N THR A 360 -22.09 -11.66 30.52
CA THR A 360 -22.85 -11.36 29.30
C THR A 360 -23.04 -9.85 29.18
N VAL A 361 -22.61 -9.27 28.06
CA VAL A 361 -22.77 -7.85 27.74
C VAL A 361 -23.95 -7.69 26.79
N THR A 362 -24.72 -6.60 26.94
CA THR A 362 -25.74 -6.21 25.96
C THR A 362 -25.59 -4.73 25.64
N LEU A 363 -25.22 -4.45 24.39
CA LEU A 363 -25.11 -3.10 23.85
C LEU A 363 -26.47 -2.66 23.31
N ASP A 364 -26.88 -1.45 23.67
CA ASP A 364 -28.09 -0.79 23.19
C ASP A 364 -27.70 0.19 22.07
N ILE A 365 -28.05 -0.15 20.83
CA ILE A 365 -27.55 0.57 19.64
C ILE A 365 -28.09 2.01 19.59
N PRO A 366 -29.37 2.31 19.89
CA PRO A 366 -29.84 3.70 20.02
C PRO A 366 -29.03 4.49 21.05
N THR A 367 -28.66 3.88 22.18
CA THR A 367 -27.80 4.52 23.19
C THR A 367 -26.38 4.76 22.65
N LEU A 368 -25.77 3.80 21.95
CA LEU A 368 -24.45 3.96 21.32
C LEU A 368 -24.45 5.10 20.28
N LEU A 369 -25.49 5.24 19.47
CA LEU A 369 -25.58 6.28 18.44
C LEU A 369 -25.74 7.71 19.01
N ASN A 370 -26.04 7.85 20.31
CA ASN A 370 -25.93 9.15 20.99
C ASN A 370 -24.46 9.53 21.31
N LYS A 371 -23.52 8.58 21.28
CA LYS A 371 -22.08 8.77 21.57
C LYS A 371 -21.17 8.61 20.35
N PHE A 372 -21.57 7.80 19.36
CA PHE A 372 -20.69 7.33 18.28
C PHE A 372 -21.31 7.48 16.89
N ILE A 373 -20.45 7.51 15.88
CA ILE A 373 -20.78 7.33 14.46
C ILE A 373 -20.03 6.09 13.99
N PHE A 374 -20.71 5.06 13.50
CA PHE A 374 -20.05 3.81 13.09
C PHE A 374 -19.79 3.82 11.59
N LEU A 375 -18.55 3.51 11.22
CA LEU A 375 -18.02 3.47 9.85
C LEU A 375 -17.58 2.03 9.55
N PHE A 376 -18.00 1.52 8.40
CA PHE A 376 -17.79 0.15 7.98
C PHE A 376 -17.22 0.16 6.55
N ASP A 377 -15.90 0.17 6.39
CA ASP A 377 -15.26 0.06 5.08
C ASP A 377 -15.19 -1.43 4.72
N PHE A 378 -16.01 -1.87 3.76
CA PHE A 378 -16.29 -3.30 3.58
C PHE A 378 -15.07 -4.06 3.04
N THR A 379 -14.25 -3.42 2.19
CA THR A 379 -12.93 -3.91 1.81
C THR A 379 -12.14 -2.82 1.08
N GLU A 380 -10.87 -2.66 1.44
CA GLU A 380 -9.91 -1.82 0.72
C GLU A 380 -9.62 -2.34 -0.70
N ASN A 381 -9.75 -3.65 -0.91
CA ASN A 381 -9.36 -4.33 -2.14
C ASN A 381 -10.56 -5.02 -2.82
N PRO A 382 -11.53 -4.27 -3.39
CA PRO A 382 -12.70 -4.87 -4.05
C PRO A 382 -12.34 -5.62 -5.33
N ASP A 383 -11.20 -5.31 -5.97
CA ASP A 383 -10.64 -6.11 -7.06
C ASP A 383 -10.17 -7.48 -6.54
N GLY A 384 -9.60 -7.51 -5.34
CA GLY A 384 -9.23 -8.71 -4.60
C GLY A 384 -10.42 -9.54 -4.13
N ASP A 385 -11.49 -8.94 -3.62
CA ASP A 385 -12.69 -9.67 -3.15
C ASP A 385 -13.41 -10.37 -4.31
N ALA A 386 -13.62 -9.64 -5.42
CA ALA A 386 -14.23 -10.18 -6.63
C ALA A 386 -13.41 -11.31 -7.29
N LEU A 387 -12.09 -11.35 -7.09
CA LEU A 387 -11.17 -12.35 -7.67
C LEU A 387 -10.60 -13.36 -6.64
N ASN A 388 -10.95 -13.19 -5.36
CA ASN A 388 -10.32 -13.84 -4.20
C ASN A 388 -8.76 -13.81 -4.27
N LEU A 389 -8.21 -12.59 -4.24
CA LEU A 389 -6.78 -12.30 -4.23
C LEU A 389 -6.41 -11.43 -3.03
N ARG A 390 -5.23 -11.70 -2.45
CA ARG A 390 -4.64 -10.89 -1.38
C ARG A 390 -4.19 -9.51 -1.89
N ALA A 391 -3.40 -9.55 -2.96
CA ALA A 391 -2.75 -8.39 -3.54
C ALA A 391 -3.73 -7.50 -4.33
N LEU A 392 -3.35 -6.24 -4.51
CA LEU A 392 -4.00 -5.32 -5.45
C LEU A 392 -3.85 -5.80 -6.90
N ALA A 393 -4.59 -5.19 -7.83
CA ALA A 393 -4.60 -5.57 -9.25
C ALA A 393 -3.21 -5.52 -9.95
N ASN A 394 -2.24 -4.78 -9.39
CA ASN A 394 -0.86 -4.70 -9.88
C ASN A 394 0.12 -5.66 -9.16
N GLY A 395 -0.35 -6.45 -8.20
CA GLY A 395 0.44 -7.41 -7.44
C GLY A 395 1.10 -6.88 -6.16
N LEU A 396 0.88 -5.62 -5.76
CA LEU A 396 1.35 -5.09 -4.49
C LEU A 396 0.45 -5.48 -3.31
N ASP A 397 1.05 -5.53 -2.12
CA ASP A 397 0.34 -5.73 -0.84
C ASP A 397 -0.19 -4.36 -0.35
N PRO A 398 -1.51 -4.19 -0.12
CA PRO A 398 -2.05 -2.92 0.37
C PRO A 398 -1.58 -2.60 1.79
N ASN A 399 -1.43 -3.61 2.67
CA ASN A 399 -0.93 -3.46 4.04
C ASN A 399 0.60 -3.32 4.09
N ARG A 400 1.17 -2.63 3.08
CA ARG A 400 2.56 -2.21 2.92
C ARG A 400 2.69 -0.85 2.24
N ASP A 401 1.57 -0.18 1.93
CA ASP A 401 1.51 1.07 1.15
C ASP A 401 0.83 2.22 1.92
N ALA A 402 0.30 2.02 3.15
CA ALA A 402 -0.50 3.02 3.87
C ALA A 402 0.19 4.40 4.01
N SER A 403 1.51 4.44 4.21
CA SER A 403 2.30 5.68 4.10
C SER A 403 2.82 5.98 2.70
N TYR A 404 3.24 4.98 1.91
CA TYR A 404 3.84 5.21 0.58
C TYR A 404 2.84 5.78 -0.44
N GLN A 405 1.58 5.33 -0.36
CA GLN A 405 0.40 5.79 -1.12
C GLN A 405 0.65 5.76 -2.64
N THR A 406 1.11 4.62 -3.14
CA THR A 406 1.40 4.38 -4.57
C THR A 406 0.19 3.89 -5.36
N ASN A 407 -0.87 3.44 -4.68
CA ASN A 407 -2.09 2.85 -5.27
C ASN A 407 -3.37 3.67 -5.00
N PRO A 408 -4.39 3.64 -5.87
CA PRO A 408 -5.63 4.41 -5.69
C PRO A 408 -6.52 3.91 -4.55
N GLU A 409 -6.50 2.61 -4.24
CA GLU A 409 -7.23 1.98 -3.15
C GLU A 409 -6.80 2.58 -1.80
N VAL A 410 -5.52 2.42 -1.49
CA VAL A 410 -4.86 2.90 -0.28
C VAL A 410 -5.07 4.42 -0.13
N ARG A 411 -4.87 5.19 -1.21
CA ARG A 411 -5.13 6.64 -1.23
C ARG A 411 -6.55 7.02 -0.81
N THR A 412 -7.54 6.19 -1.14
CA THR A 412 -8.95 6.38 -0.80
C THR A 412 -9.21 6.12 0.67
N VAL A 413 -8.68 5.01 1.22
CA VAL A 413 -8.77 4.68 2.65
C VAL A 413 -8.09 5.74 3.51
N ILE A 414 -6.90 6.21 3.12
CA ILE A 414 -6.20 7.30 3.82
C ILE A 414 -7.01 8.60 3.83
N GLN A 415 -7.72 8.94 2.75
CA GLN A 415 -8.62 10.11 2.72
C GLN A 415 -9.80 9.93 3.68
N MET A 416 -10.37 8.73 3.74
CA MET A 416 -11.47 8.40 4.65
C MET A 416 -11.03 8.47 6.12
N ILE A 417 -9.87 7.92 6.48
CA ILE A 417 -9.32 7.98 7.85
C ILE A 417 -9.10 9.43 8.30
N ASN A 418 -8.60 10.31 7.42
CA ASN A 418 -8.36 11.72 7.77
C ASN A 418 -9.62 12.60 7.72
N LYS A 419 -10.61 12.27 6.86
CA LYS A 419 -11.96 12.86 6.88
C LYS A 419 -12.63 12.65 8.24
N TRP A 420 -12.52 11.44 8.79
CA TRP A 420 -13.26 11.03 9.99
C TRP A 420 -12.48 11.03 11.29
N ASN A 421 -11.13 11.00 11.28
CA ASN A 421 -10.27 10.92 12.48
C ASN A 421 -10.83 10.02 13.61
N PRO A 422 -11.23 8.76 13.32
CA PRO A 422 -12.00 7.92 14.25
C PRO A 422 -11.25 7.72 15.57
N ILE A 423 -11.98 7.46 16.67
CA ILE A 423 -11.35 7.25 17.98
C ILE A 423 -10.56 5.93 18.03
N ALA A 424 -11.11 4.89 17.39
CA ALA A 424 -10.49 3.60 17.18
C ALA A 424 -10.68 3.13 15.73
N LEU A 425 -9.72 2.35 15.24
CA LEU A 425 -9.74 1.66 13.95
C LEU A 425 -9.49 0.17 14.21
N TYR A 426 -10.47 -0.66 13.89
CA TYR A 426 -10.39 -2.12 13.99
C TYR A 426 -10.16 -2.71 12.60
N ASP A 427 -8.91 -3.08 12.30
CA ASP A 427 -8.49 -3.61 11.01
C ASP A 427 -8.51 -5.14 11.05
N LEU A 428 -9.36 -5.77 10.24
CA LEU A 428 -9.64 -7.20 10.30
C LEU A 428 -8.82 -7.96 9.25
N HIS A 429 -7.89 -8.79 9.77
CA HIS A 429 -6.87 -9.53 9.03
C HIS A 429 -6.96 -11.03 9.28
N GLY A 430 -6.19 -11.80 8.50
CA GLY A 430 -6.03 -13.24 8.66
C GLY A 430 -4.69 -13.81 8.18
N PHE A 431 -4.13 -14.88 8.76
CA PHE A 431 -4.68 -15.67 9.84
C PHE A 431 -3.54 -16.08 10.77
N ILE A 432 -3.63 -15.73 12.05
CA ILE A 432 -2.72 -16.12 13.13
C ILE A 432 -3.49 -17.00 14.10
N LYS A 433 -3.09 -18.28 14.23
CA LYS A 433 -3.88 -19.33 14.92
C LYS A 433 -4.13 -19.02 16.39
N GLU A 434 -3.20 -18.31 16.99
CA GLU A 434 -3.16 -17.86 18.38
C GLU A 434 -4.19 -16.74 18.67
N PHE A 435 -4.86 -16.20 17.64
CA PHE A 435 -5.78 -15.06 17.66
C PHE A 435 -5.11 -13.78 18.18
N LEU A 436 -4.42 -13.08 17.28
CA LEU A 436 -3.55 -11.94 17.60
C LEU A 436 -4.31 -10.61 17.53
N ILE A 437 -4.13 -9.78 18.55
CA ILE A 437 -4.75 -8.46 18.69
C ILE A 437 -3.71 -7.46 19.18
N GLU A 438 -3.42 -6.43 18.38
CA GLU A 438 -2.47 -5.36 18.76
C GLU A 438 -2.95 -4.56 19.99
N PRO A 439 -2.06 -4.00 20.83
CA PRO A 439 -0.76 -3.38 20.49
C PRO A 439 0.41 -4.32 20.16
N ALA A 440 1.32 -3.77 19.33
CA ALA A 440 2.54 -4.38 18.80
C ALA A 440 3.71 -4.46 19.80
N THR A 441 4.79 -5.18 19.44
CA THR A 441 6.07 -5.14 20.16
C THR A 441 6.84 -3.84 19.85
N PRO A 442 7.84 -3.47 20.66
CA PRO A 442 8.89 -2.57 20.19
C PRO A 442 9.71 -3.18 19.02
N PRO A 443 10.53 -2.38 18.31
CA PRO A 443 10.69 -0.94 18.44
C PRO A 443 9.43 -0.17 18.08
N HIS A 444 9.24 0.96 18.78
CA HIS A 444 8.15 1.90 18.56
C HIS A 444 8.71 3.17 17.89
N ASP A 445 8.06 3.66 16.84
CA ASP A 445 8.59 4.83 16.11
C ASP A 445 8.62 6.10 17.01
N PRO A 446 9.74 6.86 17.02
CA PRO A 446 9.92 8.00 17.93
C PRO A 446 8.93 9.17 17.72
N ASN A 447 8.12 9.17 16.66
CA ASN A 447 7.08 10.17 16.42
C ASN A 447 5.78 9.90 17.20
N PHE A 448 5.64 8.74 17.85
CA PHE A 448 4.47 8.42 18.68
C PHE A 448 4.41 9.22 20.00
N GLU A 449 3.22 9.23 20.60
CA GLU A 449 2.88 9.81 21.90
C GLU A 449 2.34 8.70 22.81
N TYR A 450 3.09 7.61 22.93
CA TYR A 450 2.55 6.33 23.38
C TYR A 450 2.16 6.27 24.85
N ASP A 451 2.63 7.19 25.69
CA ASP A 451 2.14 7.37 27.08
C ASP A 451 0.69 7.90 27.16
N LEU A 452 0.10 8.35 26.04
CA LEU A 452 -1.32 8.70 25.94
C LEU A 452 -2.19 7.55 25.38
N LEU A 453 -1.58 6.58 24.69
CA LEU A 453 -2.28 5.60 23.84
C LEU A 453 -2.13 4.15 24.33
N SER A 454 -0.93 3.75 24.76
CA SER A 454 -0.53 2.37 25.06
C SER A 454 -1.50 1.65 26.00
N ASP A 455 -1.78 2.24 27.17
CA ASP A 455 -2.70 1.66 28.17
C ASP A 455 -4.13 1.50 27.61
N LEU A 456 -4.65 2.50 26.90
CA LEU A 456 -5.98 2.45 26.29
C LEU A 456 -6.06 1.39 25.18
N MET A 457 -4.99 1.23 24.39
CA MET A 457 -4.90 0.18 23.38
C MET A 457 -4.85 -1.20 24.03
N LEU A 458 -4.10 -1.36 25.13
CA LEU A 458 -3.99 -2.61 25.87
C LEU A 458 -5.31 -3.02 26.55
N GLU A 459 -6.00 -2.07 27.19
CA GLU A 459 -7.33 -2.28 27.78
C GLU A 459 -8.36 -2.69 26.69
N ASN A 460 -8.36 -2.00 25.54
CA ASN A 460 -9.21 -2.32 24.38
C ASN A 460 -8.91 -3.73 23.86
N ALA A 461 -7.63 -4.09 23.70
CA ALA A 461 -7.18 -5.40 23.20
C ALA A 461 -7.64 -6.55 24.10
N HIS A 462 -7.52 -6.42 25.42
CA HIS A 462 -8.07 -7.41 26.35
C HIS A 462 -9.60 -7.50 26.29
N HIS A 463 -10.30 -6.38 26.10
CA HIS A 463 -11.75 -6.37 25.91
C HIS A 463 -12.19 -7.10 24.63
N MET A 464 -11.45 -6.90 23.53
CA MET A 464 -11.65 -7.61 22.27
C MET A 464 -11.37 -9.11 22.40
N GLY A 465 -10.20 -9.49 22.92
CA GLY A 465 -9.77 -10.89 23.03
C GLY A 465 -10.70 -11.74 23.90
N ARG A 466 -11.07 -11.25 25.09
CA ARG A 466 -12.03 -11.93 25.99
C ARG A 466 -13.39 -12.15 25.33
N ALA A 467 -13.85 -11.21 24.50
CA ALA A 467 -15.12 -11.31 23.80
C ALA A 467 -15.05 -12.25 22.57
N GLY A 468 -13.95 -12.26 21.81
CA GLY A 468 -13.80 -13.19 20.68
C GLY A 468 -13.68 -14.65 21.12
N VAL A 469 -12.90 -14.93 22.17
CA VAL A 469 -12.78 -16.26 22.79
C VAL A 469 -14.12 -16.76 23.34
N ALA A 470 -14.84 -15.94 24.12
CA ALA A 470 -16.07 -16.35 24.79
C ALA A 470 -17.28 -16.65 23.87
N ASN A 471 -17.15 -16.50 22.55
CA ASN A 471 -18.20 -16.76 21.56
C ASN A 471 -17.74 -17.61 20.36
N SER A 472 -16.58 -18.28 20.43
CA SER A 472 -16.02 -19.10 19.34
C SER A 472 -15.41 -20.41 19.84
N LYS A 473 -14.87 -21.25 18.94
CA LYS A 473 -14.10 -22.45 19.31
C LYS A 473 -12.72 -22.17 19.94
N TYR A 474 -12.20 -20.95 19.82
CA TYR A 474 -10.83 -20.61 20.25
C TYR A 474 -10.80 -20.32 21.76
N ASN A 475 -9.78 -20.83 22.44
CA ASN A 475 -9.65 -20.81 23.89
C ASN A 475 -8.65 -19.77 24.42
N SER A 476 -7.94 -19.08 23.55
CA SER A 476 -6.96 -18.03 23.86
C SER A 476 -6.97 -16.92 22.80
N TYR A 477 -6.36 -15.80 23.15
CA TYR A 477 -5.91 -14.73 22.26
C TYR A 477 -4.52 -14.29 22.73
N ILE A 478 -3.75 -13.61 21.87
CA ILE A 478 -2.45 -13.03 22.22
C ILE A 478 -2.42 -11.53 21.91
N ILE A 479 -1.62 -10.80 22.68
CA ILE A 479 -1.30 -9.38 22.46
C ILE A 479 0.22 -9.28 22.31
N PRO A 480 0.75 -8.92 21.12
CA PRO A 480 2.19 -8.93 20.88
C PRO A 480 3.00 -8.16 21.92
N LYS A 481 2.52 -6.99 22.38
CA LYS A 481 3.14 -6.18 23.45
C LYS A 481 3.37 -6.94 24.77
N LEU A 482 2.58 -7.98 25.07
CA LEU A 482 2.69 -8.78 26.30
C LEU A 482 3.34 -10.14 26.08
N ASP A 483 2.95 -10.82 25.00
CA ASP A 483 3.27 -12.24 24.79
C ASP A 483 4.55 -12.45 23.97
N TRP A 484 4.98 -11.46 23.20
CA TRP A 484 6.15 -11.54 22.29
C TRP A 484 7.26 -10.54 22.73
N GLY A 485 8.50 -10.81 22.33
CA GLY A 485 9.67 -9.98 22.70
C GLY A 485 10.09 -8.98 21.62
N ASP A 486 10.13 -9.43 20.37
CA ASP A 486 10.38 -8.64 19.16
C ASP A 486 9.69 -9.31 17.95
N GLY A 487 9.78 -8.71 16.77
CA GLY A 487 9.29 -9.32 15.52
C GLY A 487 7.80 -9.10 15.18
N TRP A 488 7.07 -8.22 15.88
CA TRP A 488 5.79 -7.66 15.42
C TRP A 488 5.74 -6.17 15.77
N ASP A 489 6.58 -5.38 15.11
CA ASP A 489 6.82 -3.98 15.43
C ASP A 489 5.84 -3.00 14.75
N ASP A 490 5.65 -1.85 15.39
CA ASP A 490 4.86 -0.71 14.86
C ASP A 490 5.74 0.46 14.38
N SER A 491 7.04 0.21 14.18
CA SER A 491 7.97 1.23 13.65
C SER A 491 7.74 1.58 12.17
N PHE A 492 6.76 0.96 11.50
CA PHE A 492 6.40 1.22 10.10
C PHE A 492 4.95 1.67 9.90
N SER A 493 4.81 2.86 9.33
CA SER A 493 3.53 3.48 8.94
C SER A 493 2.87 2.88 7.69
N GLY A 494 3.35 1.75 7.16
CA GLY A 494 2.78 1.10 5.97
C GLY A 494 1.65 0.12 6.26
N TYR A 495 1.41 -0.23 7.53
CA TYR A 495 0.24 -0.99 7.96
C TYR A 495 -0.93 -0.07 8.29
N THR A 496 -2.17 -0.43 7.95
CA THR A 496 -3.33 0.48 8.14
C THR A 496 -3.68 0.69 9.63
N GLY A 497 -3.59 -0.35 10.46
CA GLY A 497 -3.69 -0.24 11.93
C GLY A 497 -2.63 0.71 12.54
N VAL A 498 -1.35 0.47 12.22
CA VAL A 498 -0.22 1.27 12.74
C VAL A 498 -0.21 2.70 12.20
N TYR A 499 -0.59 2.91 10.92
CA TYR A 499 -0.80 4.23 10.34
C TYR A 499 -1.72 5.09 11.21
N ALA A 500 -2.82 4.51 11.71
CA ALA A 500 -3.82 5.22 12.50
C ALA A 500 -3.23 5.79 13.81
N VAL A 501 -2.24 5.11 14.42
CA VAL A 501 -1.58 5.53 15.67
C VAL A 501 -0.93 6.92 15.53
N TYR A 502 -0.27 7.21 14.39
CA TYR A 502 0.33 8.53 14.11
C TYR A 502 -0.70 9.69 14.10
N HIS A 503 -1.99 9.36 14.00
CA HIS A 503 -3.11 10.31 13.96
C HIS A 503 -3.85 10.42 15.31
N GLY A 504 -3.35 9.74 16.35
CA GLY A 504 -3.92 9.67 17.71
C GLY A 504 -4.99 8.59 17.87
N ILE A 505 -5.09 7.65 16.94
CA ILE A 505 -6.16 6.64 16.87
C ILE A 505 -5.74 5.39 17.64
N LEU A 506 -6.68 4.78 18.36
CA LEU A 506 -6.54 3.42 18.88
C LEU A 506 -6.64 2.44 17.69
N GLY A 507 -5.54 2.29 16.95
CA GLY A 507 -5.44 1.41 15.79
C GLY A 507 -5.10 -0.02 16.21
N HIS A 508 -5.84 -1.00 15.71
CA HIS A 508 -5.68 -2.40 16.06
C HIS A 508 -5.78 -3.29 14.83
N THR A 509 -4.68 -3.96 14.47
CA THR A 509 -4.75 -5.18 13.65
C THR A 509 -5.35 -6.31 14.50
N ILE A 510 -6.37 -6.99 13.96
CA ILE A 510 -7.04 -8.15 14.55
C ILE A 510 -6.91 -9.32 13.58
N GLU A 511 -5.96 -10.20 13.85
CA GLU A 511 -5.63 -11.39 13.06
C GLU A 511 -6.45 -12.59 13.55
N ILE A 512 -7.55 -12.89 12.86
CA ILE A 512 -8.43 -14.01 13.22
C ILE A 512 -7.81 -15.38 12.85
N PRO A 513 -8.12 -16.51 13.51
CA PRO A 513 -7.30 -17.72 13.35
C PRO A 513 -7.33 -18.47 12.01
N GLU A 514 -8.43 -18.38 11.25
CA GLU A 514 -8.72 -19.29 10.13
C GLU A 514 -9.84 -18.79 9.20
N GLY A 515 -9.93 -19.32 7.97
CA GLY A 515 -11.04 -19.08 7.05
C GLY A 515 -12.33 -19.85 7.38
N ASN A 516 -12.94 -19.63 8.55
CA ASN A 516 -14.12 -20.37 9.00
C ASN A 516 -15.12 -19.55 9.85
N GLU A 517 -16.28 -20.17 10.10
CA GLU A 517 -17.40 -19.66 10.90
C GLU A 517 -17.03 -19.21 12.32
N GLU A 518 -16.09 -19.90 12.96
CA GLU A 518 -15.68 -19.59 14.33
C GLU A 518 -14.75 -18.37 14.36
N SER A 519 -13.97 -18.13 13.30
CA SER A 519 -13.18 -16.91 13.14
C SER A 519 -14.05 -15.70 12.86
N TYR A 520 -15.11 -15.85 12.05
CA TYR A 520 -16.15 -14.84 11.89
C TYR A 520 -16.75 -14.46 13.26
N LYS A 521 -17.13 -15.45 14.08
CA LYS A 521 -17.61 -15.19 15.46
C LYS A 521 -16.55 -14.54 16.34
N ALA A 522 -15.30 -14.97 16.27
CA ALA A 522 -14.22 -14.44 17.09
C ALA A 522 -13.97 -12.95 16.78
N GLY A 523 -13.72 -12.60 15.52
CA GLY A 523 -13.49 -11.21 15.11
C GLY A 523 -14.74 -10.32 15.29
N ARG A 524 -15.94 -10.82 14.96
CA ARG A 524 -17.19 -10.07 15.17
C ARG A 524 -17.41 -9.72 16.63
N ASN A 525 -17.22 -10.68 17.55
CA ASN A 525 -17.42 -10.42 18.97
C ASN A 525 -16.24 -9.68 19.60
N ALA A 526 -15.02 -9.78 19.04
CA ALA A 526 -13.91 -8.91 19.39
C ALA A 526 -14.25 -7.43 19.14
N VAL A 527 -14.69 -7.06 17.93
CA VAL A 527 -15.08 -5.67 17.63
C VAL A 527 -16.22 -5.20 18.56
N LEU A 528 -17.19 -6.06 18.90
CA LEU A 528 -18.23 -5.73 19.90
C LEU A 528 -17.67 -5.56 21.33
N GLY A 529 -16.66 -6.35 21.72
CA GLY A 529 -15.93 -6.19 22.98
C GLY A 529 -15.18 -4.87 23.06
N GLY A 530 -14.54 -4.46 21.95
CA GLY A 530 -13.93 -3.15 21.82
C GLY A 530 -14.94 -2.01 21.89
N ILE A 531 -16.11 -2.15 21.25
CA ILE A 531 -17.19 -1.14 21.35
C ILE A 531 -17.77 -1.08 22.78
N ASP A 532 -17.81 -2.17 23.55
CA ASP A 532 -18.13 -2.14 25.00
C ASP A 532 -17.08 -1.39 25.81
N PHE A 533 -15.79 -1.54 25.47
CA PHE A 533 -14.71 -0.73 26.05
C PHE A 533 -14.90 0.77 25.75
N LEU A 534 -15.03 1.13 24.47
CA LEU A 534 -15.18 2.54 24.07
C LEU A 534 -16.40 3.21 24.70
N ASN A 535 -17.49 2.45 24.88
CA ASN A 535 -18.74 2.92 25.46
C ASN A 535 -18.65 3.23 26.97
N GLN A 536 -17.68 2.66 27.71
CA GLN A 536 -17.58 2.85 29.16
C GLN A 536 -17.23 4.30 29.53
N ASP A 537 -16.19 4.88 28.92
CA ASP A 537 -15.75 6.25 29.19
C ASP A 537 -15.31 7.01 27.91
N PRO A 538 -16.28 7.58 27.15
CA PRO A 538 -15.98 8.43 26.01
C PRO A 538 -15.25 9.74 26.38
N ASP A 539 -15.40 10.22 27.62
CA ASP A 539 -14.76 11.46 28.08
C ASP A 539 -13.23 11.23 28.19
N ARG A 540 -12.78 10.13 28.79
CA ARG A 540 -11.36 9.71 28.84
C ARG A 540 -10.75 9.58 27.45
N LEU A 541 -11.50 9.04 26.49
CA LEU A 541 -11.06 8.85 25.10
C LEU A 541 -10.91 10.18 24.36
N LEU A 542 -11.87 11.09 24.51
CA LEU A 542 -11.74 12.43 23.91
C LEU A 542 -10.63 13.23 24.61
N GLU A 543 -10.48 13.14 25.93
CA GLU A 543 -9.39 13.78 26.66
C GLU A 543 -8.01 13.32 26.15
N MET A 544 -7.81 12.02 25.93
CA MET A 544 -6.60 11.50 25.27
C MET A 544 -6.37 12.17 23.91
N ARG A 545 -7.39 12.17 23.03
CA ARG A 545 -7.26 12.70 21.66
C ARG A 545 -6.95 14.19 21.63
N LEU A 546 -7.59 14.96 22.51
CA LEU A 546 -7.35 16.40 22.62
C LEU A 546 -5.97 16.69 23.21
N ASN A 547 -5.47 15.91 24.18
CA ASN A 547 -4.11 16.05 24.69
C ASN A 547 -3.04 15.71 23.63
N PHE A 548 -3.26 14.69 22.81
CA PHE A 548 -2.39 14.37 21.65
C PHE A 548 -2.30 15.56 20.68
N TYR A 549 -3.43 16.13 20.28
CA TYR A 549 -3.46 17.32 19.41
C TYR A 549 -2.90 18.59 20.08
N LEU A 550 -3.08 18.74 21.40
CA LEU A 550 -2.55 19.86 22.19
C LEU A 550 -1.02 19.81 22.29
N ARG A 551 -0.41 18.64 22.49
CA ARG A 551 1.06 18.46 22.38
C ARG A 551 1.56 18.88 21.00
N GLY A 552 0.77 18.57 19.96
CA GLY A 552 0.97 19.02 18.59
C GLY A 552 1.07 20.54 18.45
N LEU A 553 -0.03 21.24 18.73
CA LEU A 553 -0.13 22.70 18.60
C LEU A 553 0.87 23.44 19.50
N ASN A 554 1.14 22.95 20.70
CA ASN A 554 2.08 23.56 21.65
C ASN A 554 3.54 23.14 21.44
N LYS A 555 3.88 22.45 20.33
CA LYS A 555 5.24 21.93 20.03
C LYS A 555 5.91 21.21 21.21
N THR A 556 5.12 20.51 22.03
CA THR A 556 5.56 20.00 23.34
C THR A 556 6.22 18.62 23.19
N GLU A 557 7.43 18.45 23.71
CA GLU A 557 8.02 17.13 23.95
C GLU A 557 7.83 16.77 25.42
N ASP A 558 6.81 15.97 25.73
CA ASP A 558 6.62 15.41 27.06
C ASP A 558 7.62 14.24 27.26
N PRO A 559 8.49 14.27 28.28
CA PRO A 559 9.44 13.18 28.54
C PRO A 559 8.77 11.82 28.75
N LYS A 560 7.51 11.78 29.20
CA LYS A 560 6.76 10.52 29.38
C LYS A 560 6.59 9.75 28.07
N ALA A 561 6.45 10.44 26.95
CA ALA A 561 6.31 9.81 25.64
C ALA A 561 7.59 9.05 25.20
N GLU A 562 8.71 9.25 25.90
CA GLU A 562 9.95 8.50 25.69
C GLU A 562 10.03 7.22 26.54
N ASN A 563 9.12 7.00 27.50
CA ASN A 563 9.11 5.80 28.37
C ASN A 563 8.93 4.48 27.61
N GLU A 564 8.12 4.48 26.55
CA GLU A 564 7.86 3.30 25.72
C GLU A 564 8.93 3.13 24.62
N LEU A 565 9.79 4.13 24.39
CA LEU A 565 10.88 4.08 23.42
C LEU A 565 12.08 3.35 24.04
N VAL A 566 11.96 2.03 24.15
CA VAL A 566 12.96 1.12 24.73
C VAL A 566 13.85 0.45 23.69
N GLY A 567 15.03 0.00 24.10
CA GLY A 567 15.89 -0.91 23.32
C GLY A 567 15.62 -2.40 23.62
N PRO A 568 16.33 -3.32 22.95
CA PRO A 568 16.16 -4.79 23.10
C PRO A 568 16.41 -5.35 24.51
N ASN A 569 16.92 -4.55 25.44
CA ASN A 569 17.14 -4.89 26.84
C ASN A 569 16.09 -4.30 27.80
N GLY A 570 15.08 -3.59 27.28
CA GLY A 570 14.06 -2.89 28.05
C GLY A 570 14.51 -1.56 28.67
N GLU A 571 15.73 -1.08 28.38
CA GLU A 571 16.16 0.25 28.81
C GLU A 571 15.61 1.33 27.87
N ILE A 572 15.16 2.46 28.42
CA ILE A 572 14.68 3.62 27.64
C ILE A 572 15.84 4.20 26.82
N VAL A 573 15.70 4.17 25.49
CA VAL A 573 16.61 4.83 24.54
C VAL A 573 16.11 6.23 24.15
N GLY A 574 14.80 6.46 24.19
CA GLY A 574 14.17 7.76 23.92
C GLY A 574 14.33 8.26 22.48
N ARG A 575 14.10 9.55 22.27
CA ARG A 575 14.15 10.17 20.94
C ARG A 575 15.56 10.61 20.55
N VAL A 576 16.06 10.14 19.40
CA VAL A 576 17.42 10.43 18.91
C VAL A 576 17.56 11.88 18.44
N LYS A 577 18.08 12.75 19.31
CA LYS A 577 18.14 14.21 19.11
C LYS A 577 19.42 14.71 18.41
N ASN A 578 20.44 13.87 18.20
CA ASN A 578 21.66 14.20 17.44
C ASN A 578 22.32 15.55 17.82
N GLY A 579 22.46 15.81 19.13
CA GLY A 579 23.07 17.04 19.66
C GLY A 579 22.16 18.28 19.66
N ARG A 580 20.92 18.17 19.19
CA ARG A 580 19.89 19.22 19.23
C ARG A 580 19.17 19.21 20.59
N PRO A 581 18.57 20.33 21.03
CA PRO A 581 17.85 20.38 22.31
C PRO A 581 16.50 19.65 22.31
N LYS A 582 15.94 19.37 21.12
CA LYS A 582 14.64 18.73 20.91
C LYS A 582 14.65 17.87 19.63
N PHE A 583 13.73 16.93 19.50
CA PHE A 583 13.61 16.01 18.37
C PHE A 583 12.86 16.65 17.21
N PHE A 584 11.65 17.17 17.48
CA PHE A 584 10.82 17.86 16.49
C PHE A 584 11.40 19.26 16.18
N PRO A 585 11.54 19.65 14.90
CA PRO A 585 11.87 21.02 14.54
C PRO A 585 10.72 21.98 14.86
N ASP A 586 10.96 23.27 14.69
CA ASP A 586 9.89 24.29 14.68
C ASP A 586 9.12 24.31 13.37
N TYR A 587 9.86 24.09 12.26
CA TYR A 587 9.31 24.03 10.92
C TYR A 587 10.09 23.00 10.09
N TYR A 588 9.45 22.43 9.07
CA TYR A 588 10.17 21.95 7.89
C TYR A 588 9.96 22.92 6.74
N VAL A 589 11.01 23.19 5.97
CA VAL A 589 10.93 23.96 4.71
C VAL A 589 11.29 23.05 3.54
N ILE A 590 10.41 22.95 2.55
CA ILE A 590 10.64 22.25 1.27
C ILE A 590 10.85 23.33 0.20
N PRO A 591 12.07 23.50 -0.34
CA PRO A 591 12.36 24.50 -1.36
C PRO A 591 11.63 24.22 -2.67
N MET A 592 10.87 25.21 -3.14
CA MET A 592 10.11 25.17 -4.41
C MET A 592 10.81 25.92 -5.54
N SER A 593 11.94 26.56 -5.25
CA SER A 593 12.83 27.15 -6.25
C SER A 593 13.39 26.08 -7.20
N LEU A 594 13.58 26.44 -8.48
CA LEU A 594 14.16 25.55 -9.48
C LEU A 594 15.65 25.32 -9.21
N ASP A 595 16.03 24.06 -9.08
CA ASP A 595 17.39 23.62 -8.78
C ASP A 595 17.64 22.29 -9.50
N LYS A 596 18.85 22.06 -10.02
CA LYS A 596 19.21 20.80 -10.68
C LYS A 596 19.48 19.67 -9.68
N ASP A 597 19.64 19.98 -8.40
CA ASP A 597 19.86 19.01 -7.33
C ASP A 597 18.56 18.68 -6.55
N ASN A 598 17.37 18.93 -7.11
CA ASN A 598 16.09 18.83 -6.41
C ASN A 598 14.97 18.31 -7.34
N ASP A 599 14.26 17.23 -6.97
CA ASP A 599 13.05 16.81 -7.70
C ASP A 599 11.89 17.76 -7.37
N ALA A 600 11.72 18.78 -8.21
CA ALA A 600 10.66 19.77 -8.10
C ALA A 600 9.25 19.20 -8.35
N GLN A 601 9.12 18.00 -8.93
CA GLN A 601 7.83 17.32 -9.06
C GLN A 601 7.46 16.62 -7.74
N GLU A 602 8.37 15.86 -7.14
CA GLU A 602 8.10 15.21 -5.86
C GLU A 602 7.96 16.23 -4.71
N ALA A 603 8.73 17.34 -4.73
CA ALA A 603 8.51 18.49 -3.83
C ALA A 603 7.08 19.06 -3.93
N PHE A 604 6.54 19.17 -5.14
CA PHE A 604 5.17 19.63 -5.38
C PHE A 604 4.12 18.58 -4.97
N ASN A 605 4.37 17.29 -5.24
CA ASN A 605 3.48 16.19 -4.84
C ASN A 605 3.22 16.17 -3.32
N MET A 606 4.15 16.69 -2.51
CA MET A 606 3.98 16.80 -1.06
C MET A 606 2.78 17.67 -0.64
N ILE A 607 2.32 18.61 -1.47
CA ILE A 607 1.15 19.46 -1.17
C ILE A 607 -0.10 18.58 -1.01
N ASP A 608 -0.46 17.84 -2.05
CA ASP A 608 -1.63 16.96 -2.04
C ASP A 608 -1.42 15.74 -1.14
N TYR A 609 -0.19 15.24 -1.01
CA TYR A 609 0.12 14.17 -0.06
C TYR A 609 -0.14 14.59 1.39
N PHE A 610 0.39 15.73 1.84
CA PHE A 610 0.16 16.18 3.23
C PHE A 610 -1.30 16.56 3.47
N LYS A 611 -1.95 17.22 2.49
CA LYS A 611 -3.40 17.50 2.53
C LYS A 611 -4.23 16.21 2.70
N ARG A 612 -3.86 15.12 2.00
CA ARG A 612 -4.50 13.79 2.12
C ARG A 612 -4.36 13.21 3.53
N ASN A 613 -3.22 13.44 4.17
CA ASN A 613 -2.85 12.93 5.49
C ASN A 613 -3.15 13.94 6.63
N GLY A 614 -4.01 14.95 6.39
CA GLY A 614 -4.43 15.93 7.41
C GLY A 614 -3.33 16.86 7.93
N VAL A 615 -2.16 16.89 7.29
CA VAL A 615 -1.02 17.74 7.65
C VAL A 615 -1.17 19.10 6.97
N LEU A 616 -1.03 20.16 7.75
CA LEU A 616 -1.13 21.54 7.27
C LEU A 616 0.19 21.96 6.62
N VAL A 617 0.11 22.35 5.34
CA VAL A 617 1.20 22.96 4.56
C VAL A 617 0.82 24.41 4.27
N LYS A 618 1.77 25.33 4.39
CA LYS A 618 1.64 26.74 3.99
C LYS A 618 2.73 27.12 3.00
N GLU A 619 2.56 28.25 2.33
CA GLU A 619 3.55 28.84 1.43
C GLU A 619 4.14 30.09 2.06
N LEU A 620 5.47 30.22 1.99
CA LEU A 620 6.20 31.40 2.41
C LEU A 620 5.95 32.58 1.45
N LYS A 621 5.45 33.71 1.96
CA LYS A 621 4.98 34.83 1.11
C LYS A 621 6.02 35.92 0.82
N GLU A 622 7.15 35.89 1.50
CA GLU A 622 8.33 36.76 1.28
C GLU A 622 9.64 36.03 1.64
N ASP A 623 10.76 36.44 1.05
CA ASP A 623 12.09 35.87 1.36
C ASP A 623 12.49 36.09 2.83
N ILE A 624 13.04 35.06 3.47
CA ILE A 624 13.63 35.14 4.82
C ILE A 624 15.01 34.49 4.83
N GLY A 625 16.06 35.32 4.73
CA GLY A 625 17.43 34.84 4.69
C GLY A 625 17.67 33.94 3.48
N ASN A 626 17.83 32.63 3.73
CA ASN A 626 18.02 31.63 2.69
C ASN A 626 16.69 31.16 2.06
N TYR A 627 15.60 31.13 2.83
CA TYR A 627 14.30 30.63 2.38
C TYR A 627 13.61 31.63 1.45
N LYS A 628 12.91 31.11 0.45
CA LYS A 628 12.38 31.88 -0.68
C LYS A 628 10.86 31.96 -0.71
N LYS A 629 10.37 33.08 -1.23
CA LYS A 629 8.95 33.22 -1.54
C LYS A 629 8.51 32.08 -2.47
N GLY A 630 7.47 31.35 -2.06
CA GLY A 630 6.95 30.18 -2.77
C GLY A 630 7.40 28.84 -2.18
N ASP A 631 8.41 28.80 -1.30
CA ASP A 631 8.79 27.59 -0.59
C ASP A 631 7.65 27.11 0.33
N LEU A 632 7.49 25.79 0.44
CA LEU A 632 6.48 25.20 1.32
C LEU A 632 7.03 25.13 2.74
N VAL A 633 6.21 25.52 3.71
CA VAL A 633 6.55 25.49 5.13
C VAL A 633 5.49 24.65 5.86
N ILE A 634 5.96 23.62 6.56
CA ILE A 634 5.19 22.81 7.49
C ILE A 634 5.53 23.34 8.88
N ASP A 635 4.64 24.14 9.50
CA ASP A 635 4.77 24.54 10.90
C ASP A 635 4.46 23.35 11.80
N MET A 636 5.35 23.04 12.73
CA MET A 636 5.20 21.89 13.62
C MET A 636 4.25 22.17 14.80
N ALA A 637 3.77 23.42 14.97
CA ALA A 637 2.62 23.75 15.81
C ALA A 637 1.31 23.29 15.16
N GLN A 638 1.12 21.97 15.02
CA GLN A 638 -0.11 21.39 14.45
C GLN A 638 -0.46 20.02 15.04
N ALA A 639 -1.76 19.71 15.04
CA ALA A 639 -2.31 18.47 15.59
C ALA A 639 -1.71 17.17 15.00
N LYS A 640 -1.24 17.19 13.74
CA LYS A 640 -0.66 16.02 13.04
C LYS A 640 0.87 16.03 12.96
N ARG A 641 1.56 16.77 13.84
CA ARG A 641 3.04 16.95 13.77
C ARG A 641 3.85 15.64 13.80
N GLY A 642 3.35 14.59 14.46
CA GLY A 642 4.02 13.29 14.52
C GLY A 642 4.17 12.68 13.13
N TYR A 643 3.05 12.52 12.40
CA TYR A 643 3.08 12.08 11.01
C TYR A 643 3.90 13.02 10.11
N ALA A 644 3.74 14.34 10.25
CA ALA A 644 4.50 15.31 9.46
C ALA A 644 6.02 15.15 9.62
N ASN A 645 6.50 14.88 10.83
CA ASN A 645 7.90 14.62 11.12
C ASN A 645 8.33 13.24 10.58
N HIS A 646 7.51 12.20 10.76
CA HIS A 646 7.76 10.85 10.26
C HIS A 646 8.06 10.79 8.75
N ILE A 647 7.34 11.59 7.97
CA ILE A 647 7.53 11.66 6.51
C ILE A 647 8.83 12.40 6.12
N LEU A 648 9.31 13.35 6.93
CA LEU A 648 10.38 14.30 6.58
C LEU A 648 11.69 14.12 7.37
N TYR A 649 11.70 13.36 8.46
CA TYR A 649 12.91 13.03 9.20
C TYR A 649 13.71 11.92 8.51
N LYS A 650 14.92 11.65 9.01
CA LYS A 650 15.86 10.73 8.36
C LYS A 650 15.59 9.24 8.62
N GLY A 651 14.53 8.91 9.36
CA GLY A 651 14.28 7.58 9.90
C GLY A 651 15.10 7.28 11.16
N SER A 652 14.82 6.16 11.80
CA SER A 652 15.59 5.58 12.90
C SER A 652 16.43 4.38 12.44
N ASN A 653 17.33 3.90 13.30
CA ASN A 653 18.21 2.77 13.02
C ASN A 653 17.96 1.67 14.05
N GLU A 654 17.08 0.73 13.70
CA GLU A 654 16.61 -0.32 14.60
C GLU A 654 17.51 -1.58 14.58
N SER A 655 18.69 -1.50 13.96
CA SER A 655 19.64 -2.62 13.80
C SER A 655 20.16 -3.26 15.10
N ALA A 656 19.71 -2.80 16.27
CA ALA A 656 19.91 -3.46 17.56
C ALA A 656 18.96 -4.65 17.78
N TRP A 657 17.77 -4.64 17.16
CA TRP A 657 16.73 -5.66 17.32
C TRP A 657 17.03 -6.93 16.53
N ALA A 658 16.66 -8.09 17.08
CA ALA A 658 17.04 -9.39 16.50
C ALA A 658 16.06 -9.87 15.42
N ALA A 659 14.78 -9.53 15.55
CA ALA A 659 13.73 -9.73 14.56
C ALA A 659 12.85 -8.47 14.41
N MET A 660 12.40 -8.20 13.18
CA MET A 660 11.38 -7.19 12.86
C MET A 660 10.45 -7.74 11.77
N TYR A 661 9.24 -7.20 11.71
CA TYR A 661 8.21 -7.55 10.73
C TYR A 661 8.21 -6.63 9.49
N ALA A 662 8.89 -5.48 9.59
CA ALA A 662 8.70 -4.34 8.71
C ALA A 662 9.92 -3.93 7.87
N GLU A 663 9.62 -3.27 6.74
CA GLU A 663 10.48 -2.23 6.16
C GLU A 663 10.20 -0.93 6.91
N LEU A 664 11.20 -0.07 7.15
CA LEU A 664 11.03 1.15 7.97
C LEU A 664 11.18 2.44 7.15
N LEU A 665 11.79 2.37 5.97
CA LEU A 665 12.35 3.54 5.30
C LEU A 665 11.33 4.39 4.55
N VAL A 666 10.71 5.30 5.31
CA VAL A 666 9.90 6.41 4.80
C VAL A 666 10.80 7.52 4.22
N ASN A 667 11.39 8.39 5.06
CA ASN A 667 12.31 9.50 4.69
C ASN A 667 12.11 10.04 3.25
N PHE A 668 10.93 10.61 2.99
CA PHE A 668 10.52 10.98 1.63
C PHE A 668 11.48 11.94 0.90
N PRO A 669 12.12 12.94 1.57
CA PRO A 669 13.09 13.81 0.92
C PRO A 669 14.22 13.02 0.23
N ASP A 670 14.86 12.09 0.95
CA ASP A 670 15.96 11.29 0.40
C ASP A 670 15.47 10.20 -0.56
N MET A 671 14.35 9.54 -0.23
CA MET A 671 13.82 8.43 -1.02
C MET A 671 13.18 8.87 -2.34
N ARG A 672 12.65 10.10 -2.40
CA ARG A 672 11.99 10.67 -3.59
C ARG A 672 12.80 11.79 -4.26
N GLY A 673 13.87 12.29 -3.64
CA GLY A 673 14.86 13.13 -4.28
C GLY A 673 14.64 14.63 -4.17
N PHE A 674 13.82 15.08 -3.22
CA PHE A 674 13.55 16.49 -2.96
C PHE A 674 14.20 16.96 -1.65
N LYS A 675 14.42 18.26 -1.53
CA LYS A 675 15.05 18.88 -0.34
C LYS A 675 14.00 19.19 0.73
N SER A 676 14.33 18.89 1.98
CA SER A 676 13.57 19.32 3.16
C SER A 676 14.53 19.70 4.28
N GLU A 677 14.39 20.91 4.82
CA GLU A 677 15.25 21.45 5.88
C GLU A 677 14.49 21.53 7.22
N PRO A 678 14.93 20.82 8.27
CA PRO A 678 14.34 20.92 9.62
C PRO A 678 14.90 22.14 10.36
N VAL A 679 14.06 23.14 10.60
CA VAL A 679 14.42 24.44 11.17
C VAL A 679 14.12 24.48 12.66
N PHE A 680 15.14 24.73 13.49
CA PHE A 680 15.04 24.81 14.97
C PHE A 680 15.09 26.27 15.45
N ALA A 681 14.23 27.11 14.90
CA ALA A 681 14.13 28.54 15.20
C ALA A 681 12.66 28.95 15.30
N ASP A 682 12.10 28.89 16.51
CA ASP A 682 10.70 29.21 16.74
C ASP A 682 10.36 30.67 16.35
N GLY A 683 9.14 30.85 15.83
CA GLY A 683 8.61 32.13 15.38
C GLY A 683 9.25 32.73 14.12
N LEU A 684 10.21 32.06 13.46
CA LEU A 684 10.94 32.59 12.29
C LEU A 684 10.01 33.05 11.15
N PHE A 685 8.91 32.34 10.93
CA PHE A 685 7.96 32.60 9.85
C PHE A 685 6.68 33.34 10.30
N ASN A 686 6.65 33.86 11.53
CA ASN A 686 5.46 34.50 12.11
C ASN A 686 4.93 35.65 11.24
N GLY A 687 3.65 35.55 10.85
CA GLY A 687 2.97 36.54 10.01
C GLY A 687 3.35 36.52 8.52
N LYS A 688 4.13 35.53 8.06
CA LYS A 688 4.71 35.47 6.70
C LYS A 688 4.29 34.23 5.90
N LEU A 689 3.51 33.34 6.52
CA LEU A 689 2.92 32.16 5.88
C LEU A 689 1.49 32.47 5.42
N GLY A 690 1.05 31.81 4.35
CA GLY A 690 -0.35 31.81 3.90
C GLY A 690 -0.68 30.56 3.10
N GLU A 691 -1.90 30.48 2.56
CA GLU A 691 -2.32 29.32 1.76
C GLU A 691 -1.43 29.09 0.53
N VAL A 692 -1.28 27.83 0.13
CA VAL A 692 -0.47 27.45 -1.04
C VAL A 692 -1.16 27.91 -2.32
N THR A 693 -0.46 28.71 -3.12
CA THR A 693 -0.97 29.30 -4.38
C THR A 693 -0.34 28.70 -5.63
N THR A 694 0.68 27.85 -5.49
CA THR A 694 1.21 27.11 -6.65
C THR A 694 0.27 25.98 -7.07
N THR A 695 -0.08 25.95 -8.35
CA THR A 695 -0.95 24.94 -8.97
C THR A 695 -0.17 23.97 -9.87
N ARG A 696 1.16 24.09 -9.93
CA ARG A 696 2.03 23.20 -10.72
C ARG A 696 3.46 23.16 -10.20
N ALA A 697 4.12 22.02 -10.33
CA ALA A 697 5.54 21.86 -10.05
C ALA A 697 6.43 22.84 -10.84
N THR A 698 7.42 23.41 -10.16
CA THR A 698 8.38 24.38 -10.72
C THR A 698 9.24 23.73 -11.82
N ARG A 699 9.57 24.51 -12.86
CA ARG A 699 10.27 24.04 -14.06
C ARG A 699 10.97 25.19 -14.77
N THR A 700 11.84 24.86 -15.71
CA THR A 700 12.49 25.84 -16.58
C THR A 700 11.44 26.70 -17.29
N SER A 701 11.59 28.02 -17.23
CA SER A 701 10.57 28.98 -17.71
C SER A 701 11.11 29.97 -18.75
N GLU A 702 12.41 30.25 -18.75
CA GLU A 702 13.07 31.10 -19.73
C GLU A 702 13.79 30.22 -20.76
N ILE A 703 13.41 30.36 -22.04
CA ILE A 703 14.08 29.71 -23.17
C ILE A 703 14.86 30.78 -23.94
N ASP A 704 16.20 30.64 -24.02
CA ASP A 704 16.98 31.54 -24.88
C ASP A 704 16.75 31.16 -26.36
N PRO A 705 16.19 32.06 -27.19
CA PRO A 705 16.00 31.78 -28.62
C PRO A 705 17.32 31.53 -29.39
N LYS A 706 18.48 31.90 -28.83
CA LYS A 706 19.82 31.69 -29.41
C LYS A 706 20.42 30.33 -29.08
N ALA A 707 19.88 29.61 -28.08
CA ALA A 707 20.34 28.28 -27.73
C ALA A 707 19.79 27.26 -28.76
N PRO A 708 20.63 26.52 -29.49
CA PRO A 708 20.15 25.51 -30.45
C PRO A 708 19.65 24.23 -29.75
N TYR A 709 20.24 23.88 -28.60
CA TYR A 709 19.94 22.68 -27.83
C TYR A 709 19.80 23.01 -26.34
N TYR A 710 19.24 22.08 -25.57
CA TYR A 710 19.13 22.13 -24.12
C TYR A 710 19.58 20.80 -23.50
N VAL A 711 20.24 20.86 -22.33
CA VAL A 711 20.55 19.69 -21.50
C VAL A 711 19.47 19.56 -20.43
N ILE A 712 18.62 18.54 -20.53
CA ILE A 712 17.68 18.13 -19.47
C ILE A 712 18.49 17.37 -18.41
N ALA A 713 18.50 17.87 -17.18
CA ALA A 713 19.24 17.24 -16.09
C ALA A 713 18.55 15.94 -15.63
N ASN A 714 19.32 14.85 -15.50
CA ASN A 714 18.80 13.52 -15.14
C ASN A 714 18.51 13.39 -13.64
N THR A 715 17.43 14.02 -13.20
CA THR A 715 17.20 14.38 -11.78
C THR A 715 16.00 13.72 -11.15
N SER A 716 15.02 13.36 -11.98
CA SER A 716 13.64 13.08 -11.56
C SER A 716 12.98 12.02 -12.43
N ALA A 717 11.92 11.39 -11.90
CA ALA A 717 11.02 10.56 -12.72
C ALA A 717 10.36 11.39 -13.84
N SER A 718 10.12 12.68 -13.59
CA SER A 718 9.63 13.66 -14.55
C SER A 718 10.55 13.82 -15.77
N ALA A 719 11.87 13.93 -15.56
CA ALA A 719 12.86 14.00 -16.63
C ALA A 719 12.86 12.74 -17.53
N VAL A 720 12.81 11.54 -16.94
CA VAL A 720 12.77 10.29 -17.71
C VAL A 720 11.49 10.18 -18.56
N LYS A 721 10.32 10.55 -18.00
CA LYS A 721 9.06 10.58 -18.76
C LYS A 721 9.13 11.56 -19.94
N ALA A 722 9.70 12.76 -19.71
CA ALA A 722 9.89 13.76 -20.76
C ALA A 722 10.77 13.25 -21.91
N VAL A 723 11.87 12.56 -21.57
CA VAL A 723 12.78 11.91 -22.52
C VAL A 723 12.07 10.81 -23.31
N ASN A 724 11.34 9.91 -22.64
CA ASN A 724 10.58 8.86 -23.32
C ASN A 724 9.46 9.42 -24.22
N GLN A 725 8.78 10.52 -23.82
CA GLN A 725 7.80 11.18 -24.69
C GLN A 725 8.46 11.76 -25.95
N ALA A 726 9.60 12.44 -25.82
CA ALA A 726 10.35 12.98 -26.97
C ALA A 726 10.83 11.87 -27.92
N ILE A 727 11.36 10.78 -27.36
CA ILE A 727 11.77 9.57 -28.10
C ILE A 727 10.59 8.94 -28.86
N ALA A 728 9.43 8.79 -28.20
CA ALA A 728 8.20 8.26 -28.81
C ALA A 728 7.66 9.15 -29.94
N GLN A 729 7.84 10.48 -29.82
CA GLN A 729 7.54 11.46 -30.88
C GLN A 729 8.60 11.52 -31.99
N GLY A 730 9.60 10.63 -31.99
CA GLY A 730 10.64 10.56 -33.01
C GLY A 730 11.66 11.71 -32.96
N LYS A 731 11.78 12.40 -31.82
CA LYS A 731 12.76 13.48 -31.63
C LYS A 731 14.15 12.92 -31.34
N SER A 732 15.18 13.66 -31.74
CA SER A 732 16.58 13.33 -31.44
C SER A 732 16.89 13.68 -29.98
N VAL A 733 16.99 12.65 -29.13
CA VAL A 733 17.52 12.77 -27.76
C VAL A 733 18.88 12.09 -27.71
N TYR A 734 19.87 12.72 -27.06
CA TYR A 734 21.22 12.17 -26.87
C TYR A 734 21.56 12.05 -25.39
N LEU A 735 22.44 11.12 -25.02
CA LEU A 735 23.02 11.08 -23.68
C LEU A 735 24.19 12.06 -23.56
N THR A 736 24.34 12.63 -22.37
CA THR A 736 25.53 13.38 -21.93
C THR A 736 25.90 12.96 -20.50
N ASP A 737 26.93 13.57 -19.92
CA ASP A 737 27.42 13.23 -18.57
C ASP A 737 26.34 13.43 -17.48
N ASP A 738 25.70 14.60 -17.44
CA ASP A 738 24.67 14.95 -16.43
C ASP A 738 23.22 14.89 -16.97
N GLY A 739 23.00 14.12 -18.05
CA GLY A 739 21.64 13.75 -18.50
C GLY A 739 21.43 13.69 -20.00
N TYR A 740 20.48 14.48 -20.52
CA TYR A 740 19.91 14.28 -21.85
C TYR A 740 19.90 15.55 -22.70
N ILE A 741 20.41 15.50 -23.93
CA ILE A 741 20.40 16.64 -24.86
C ILE A 741 19.23 16.51 -25.84
N VAL A 742 18.45 17.57 -26.00
CA VAL A 742 17.40 17.73 -27.03
C VAL A 742 17.51 19.08 -27.73
N ASP A 743 16.90 19.23 -28.90
CA ASP A 743 16.77 20.55 -29.54
C ASP A 743 15.86 21.50 -28.75
N ARG A 744 16.07 22.82 -28.89
CA ARG A 744 15.32 23.86 -28.17
C ARG A 744 13.80 23.73 -28.29
N ASP A 745 13.29 23.40 -29.47
CA ASP A 745 11.85 23.39 -29.73
C ASP A 745 11.20 22.12 -29.17
N THR A 746 11.92 20.99 -29.17
CA THR A 746 11.57 19.80 -28.40
C THR A 746 11.58 20.08 -26.90
N PHE A 747 12.61 20.73 -26.34
CA PHE A 747 12.63 21.09 -24.91
C PHE A 747 11.43 21.97 -24.52
N ALA A 748 11.16 23.02 -25.28
CA ALA A 748 10.02 23.91 -25.07
C ALA A 748 8.67 23.17 -25.13
N SER A 749 8.55 22.13 -25.97
CA SER A 749 7.34 21.31 -26.08
C SER A 749 7.09 20.34 -24.91
N LEU A 750 8.10 20.07 -24.07
CA LEU A 750 8.01 19.17 -22.91
C LEU A 750 7.55 19.91 -21.63
N LEU A 751 7.92 21.19 -21.50
CA LEU A 751 7.65 22.02 -20.31
C LEU A 751 6.17 22.21 -19.93
N PRO A 752 5.16 22.13 -20.83
CA PRO A 752 3.76 22.11 -20.41
C PRO A 752 3.43 20.90 -19.53
N ASN A 753 3.91 19.71 -19.90
CA ASN A 753 3.54 18.45 -19.27
C ASN A 753 4.50 18.06 -18.13
N TYR A 754 5.78 18.39 -18.22
CA TYR A 754 6.81 17.90 -17.31
C TYR A 754 7.50 19.01 -16.54
N ALA A 755 7.72 18.77 -15.24
CA ALA A 755 8.57 19.60 -14.41
C ALA A 755 10.03 19.18 -14.61
N ILE A 756 10.77 19.90 -15.44
CA ILE A 756 12.17 19.61 -15.78
C ILE A 756 13.07 20.84 -15.65
N TYR A 757 14.26 20.61 -15.10
CA TYR A 757 15.41 21.51 -15.19
C TYR A 757 16.10 21.31 -16.55
N GLY A 758 16.56 22.39 -17.18
CA GLY A 758 17.50 22.27 -18.28
C GLY A 758 18.33 23.50 -18.62
N ASP A 759 19.61 23.26 -18.92
CA ASP A 759 20.60 24.27 -19.27
C ASP A 759 20.66 24.52 -20.79
N ALA A 760 20.87 25.78 -21.18
CA ALA A 760 21.03 26.19 -22.57
C ALA A 760 22.39 25.74 -23.16
N LEU A 761 22.37 24.94 -24.23
CA LEU A 761 23.55 24.34 -24.83
C LEU A 761 23.93 24.98 -26.18
N TYR A 762 25.03 25.73 -26.19
CA TYR A 762 25.61 26.38 -27.38
C TYR A 762 26.62 25.48 -28.12
N LYS A 763 26.27 24.20 -28.29
CA LYS A 763 27.03 23.18 -29.02
C LYS A 763 26.07 22.31 -29.81
N VAL A 764 26.56 21.62 -30.84
CA VAL A 764 25.79 20.62 -31.59
C VAL A 764 26.16 19.22 -31.08
N PRO A 765 25.20 18.41 -30.56
CA PRO A 765 25.46 17.04 -30.18
C PRO A 765 25.68 16.17 -31.44
N SER A 766 26.69 15.29 -31.37
CA SER A 766 27.02 14.34 -32.43
C SER A 766 27.36 12.98 -31.82
N GLY A 767 26.53 11.99 -32.13
CA GLY A 767 26.59 10.65 -31.54
C GLY A 767 25.33 9.85 -31.89
N PRO A 768 25.15 8.65 -31.30
CA PRO A 768 23.88 7.93 -31.38
C PRO A 768 22.79 8.69 -30.62
N THR A 769 21.59 8.75 -31.20
CA THR A 769 20.40 9.13 -30.44
C THR A 769 19.87 7.94 -29.65
N LEU A 770 19.16 8.22 -28.56
CA LEU A 770 18.28 7.25 -27.92
C LEU A 770 17.15 6.84 -28.86
N LYS A 771 16.51 5.72 -28.54
CA LYS A 771 15.40 5.12 -29.29
C LYS A 771 14.36 4.56 -28.31
N PRO A 772 13.13 4.23 -28.74
CA PRO A 772 12.19 3.49 -27.91
C PRO A 772 12.82 2.16 -27.49
N MET A 773 12.72 1.83 -26.20
CA MET A 773 13.32 0.64 -25.60
C MET A 773 12.24 -0.33 -25.14
N LYS A 774 12.31 -1.58 -25.62
CA LYS A 774 11.49 -2.68 -25.11
C LYS A 774 12.18 -3.37 -23.95
N VAL A 775 11.45 -3.63 -22.86
CA VAL A 775 11.98 -4.23 -21.64
C VAL A 775 11.24 -5.53 -21.33
N TYR A 776 11.98 -6.63 -21.20
CA TYR A 776 11.47 -7.86 -20.57
C TYR A 776 11.93 -7.90 -19.12
N SER A 777 10.98 -7.85 -18.19
CA SER A 777 11.23 -8.12 -16.78
C SER A 777 10.19 -9.14 -16.31
N PRO A 778 10.61 -10.36 -15.91
CA PRO A 778 9.71 -11.49 -15.71
C PRO A 778 8.90 -11.32 -14.42
N ASN A 779 7.66 -11.83 -14.43
CA ASN A 779 6.79 -11.81 -13.26
C ASN A 779 7.46 -12.43 -12.01
N TYR A 780 7.35 -11.72 -10.90
CA TYR A 780 7.75 -12.20 -9.58
C TYR A 780 6.66 -13.15 -9.05
N HIS A 781 7.02 -14.14 -8.23
CA HIS A 781 6.05 -14.96 -7.50
C HIS A 781 6.16 -14.72 -6.01
N TYR A 782 5.27 -13.87 -5.50
CA TYR A 782 5.22 -13.56 -4.09
C TYR A 782 4.51 -14.70 -3.36
N ASN A 783 5.28 -15.48 -2.57
CA ASN A 783 4.73 -16.58 -1.78
C ASN A 783 3.57 -16.13 -0.86
N TRP A 784 3.60 -14.87 -0.39
CA TRP A 784 2.52 -14.27 0.39
C TRP A 784 1.24 -14.02 -0.43
N ALA A 785 1.37 -13.68 -1.72
CA ALA A 785 0.23 -13.45 -2.62
C ALA A 785 -0.36 -14.75 -3.20
N GLY A 786 0.47 -15.79 -3.35
CA GLY A 786 0.08 -17.06 -3.96
C GLY A 786 -0.30 -16.95 -5.44
N VAL A 787 0.25 -15.95 -6.14
CA VAL A 787 0.09 -15.68 -7.59
C VAL A 787 1.40 -15.14 -8.17
N ASP A 788 1.57 -15.31 -9.48
CA ASP A 788 2.56 -14.58 -10.26
C ASP A 788 2.07 -13.13 -10.47
N ALA A 789 2.91 -12.15 -10.15
CA ALA A 789 2.63 -10.72 -10.21
C ALA A 789 3.64 -10.00 -11.13
N PRO A 790 3.29 -8.82 -11.69
CA PRO A 790 4.27 -7.94 -12.31
C PRO A 790 5.46 -7.68 -11.38
N ALA A 791 6.67 -7.72 -11.93
CA ALA A 791 7.87 -7.25 -11.25
C ALA A 791 7.72 -5.78 -10.82
N HIS A 792 8.26 -5.41 -9.65
CA HIS A 792 8.30 -4.02 -9.18
C HIS A 792 8.90 -3.10 -10.24
N THR A 793 9.95 -3.57 -10.92
CA THR A 793 10.61 -2.84 -12.00
C THR A 793 9.76 -2.70 -13.26
N SER A 794 8.90 -3.68 -13.59
CA SER A 794 7.93 -3.53 -14.69
C SER A 794 6.94 -2.39 -14.43
N LEU A 795 6.36 -2.33 -13.22
CA LEU A 795 5.39 -1.30 -12.83
C LEU A 795 6.01 0.11 -12.88
N VAL A 796 7.24 0.26 -12.39
CA VAL A 796 7.97 1.54 -12.45
C VAL A 796 8.27 1.94 -13.89
N LEU A 797 8.78 1.03 -14.72
CA LEU A 797 9.20 1.36 -16.08
C LEU A 797 8.01 1.65 -17.01
N GLU A 798 6.88 0.97 -16.85
CA GLU A 798 5.63 1.31 -17.52
C GLU A 798 5.17 2.73 -17.15
N LYS A 799 5.14 3.07 -15.85
CA LYS A 799 4.83 4.44 -15.36
C LYS A 799 5.84 5.50 -15.83
N LEU A 800 7.04 5.12 -16.27
CA LEU A 800 8.06 5.99 -16.85
C LEU A 800 8.04 6.05 -18.40
N GLY A 801 7.12 5.32 -19.06
CA GLY A 801 6.94 5.35 -20.51
C GLY A 801 7.81 4.39 -21.33
N PHE A 802 8.36 3.33 -20.70
CA PHE A 802 9.03 2.25 -21.42
C PHE A 802 8.01 1.19 -21.90
N GLN A 803 8.32 0.50 -23.00
CA GLN A 803 7.45 -0.59 -23.48
C GLN A 803 7.83 -1.90 -22.77
N ILE A 804 6.98 -2.37 -21.85
CA ILE A 804 7.10 -3.72 -21.30
C ILE A 804 6.70 -4.76 -22.37
N VAL A 805 7.41 -5.88 -22.45
CA VAL A 805 7.11 -7.01 -23.34
C VAL A 805 7.16 -8.34 -22.59
N ASN A 806 6.43 -9.34 -23.11
CA ASN A 806 6.23 -10.63 -22.43
C ASN A 806 7.31 -11.69 -22.72
N THR A 807 8.26 -11.41 -23.64
CA THR A 807 9.33 -12.36 -24.01
C THR A 807 10.69 -11.65 -24.12
N PRO A 808 11.80 -12.34 -23.76
CA PRO A 808 13.14 -11.77 -23.92
C PRO A 808 13.56 -11.66 -25.38
N GLU A 809 12.97 -12.44 -26.28
CA GLU A 809 13.21 -12.35 -27.72
C GLU A 809 12.73 -10.99 -28.30
N GLU A 810 11.56 -10.49 -27.87
CA GLU A 810 10.99 -9.20 -28.28
C GLU A 810 11.70 -7.97 -27.68
N ALA A 811 12.38 -8.14 -26.54
CA ALA A 811 12.96 -7.05 -25.77
C ALA A 811 14.23 -6.46 -26.41
N ASP A 812 14.55 -5.22 -26.08
CA ASP A 812 15.88 -4.64 -26.27
C ASP A 812 16.79 -4.90 -25.07
N VAL A 813 16.20 -4.90 -23.86
CA VAL A 813 16.90 -5.08 -22.58
C VAL A 813 16.13 -6.08 -21.71
N VAL A 814 16.86 -6.94 -20.99
CA VAL A 814 16.31 -7.84 -19.97
C VAL A 814 16.63 -7.31 -18.58
N ILE A 815 15.69 -7.40 -17.63
CA ILE A 815 15.88 -7.00 -16.24
C ILE A 815 15.41 -8.12 -15.31
N LEU A 816 16.26 -8.55 -14.39
CA LEU A 816 16.05 -9.69 -13.51
C LEU A 816 16.08 -9.22 -12.05
N GLU A 817 14.94 -9.30 -11.37
CA GLU A 817 14.80 -8.95 -9.95
C GLU A 817 14.44 -10.12 -9.02
N SER A 818 14.25 -11.32 -9.57
CA SER A 818 13.90 -12.53 -8.80
C SER A 818 14.76 -13.74 -9.18
N ASN A 819 14.65 -14.87 -8.44
CA ASN A 819 15.36 -16.10 -8.83
C ASN A 819 14.81 -16.77 -10.12
N ARG A 820 13.69 -16.32 -10.70
CA ARG A 820 12.95 -17.03 -11.78
C ARG A 820 13.54 -16.89 -13.19
N PHE A 821 14.84 -17.18 -13.35
CA PHE A 821 15.51 -17.28 -14.65
C PHE A 821 16.53 -18.44 -14.70
N ASP A 822 17.12 -18.69 -15.87
CA ASP A 822 18.23 -19.65 -16.05
C ASP A 822 19.34 -19.06 -16.93
N ALA A 823 20.45 -19.80 -17.08
CA ALA A 823 21.64 -19.34 -17.81
C ALA A 823 21.40 -18.95 -19.28
N SER A 824 20.32 -19.44 -19.92
CA SER A 824 19.99 -19.17 -21.32
C SER A 824 19.46 -17.75 -21.60
N ILE A 825 19.30 -16.92 -20.56
CA ILE A 825 18.93 -15.50 -20.70
C ILE A 825 20.13 -14.63 -21.12
N PHE A 826 21.34 -14.98 -20.68
CA PHE A 826 22.56 -14.18 -20.87
C PHE A 826 23.14 -14.32 -22.29
N GLY A 827 23.96 -13.34 -22.71
CA GLY A 827 24.58 -13.30 -24.04
C GLY A 827 23.63 -13.01 -25.21
N LYS A 828 22.31 -12.98 -24.99
CA LYS A 828 21.29 -12.64 -26.01
C LYS A 828 21.03 -11.13 -26.14
N LYS A 829 20.99 -10.42 -25.02
CA LYS A 829 20.57 -9.01 -24.89
C LYS A 829 21.39 -8.35 -23.76
N PRO A 830 21.54 -7.01 -23.73
CA PRO A 830 21.90 -6.28 -22.52
C PRO A 830 21.01 -6.70 -21.35
N THR A 831 21.62 -6.97 -20.19
CA THR A 831 20.92 -7.52 -19.02
C THR A 831 21.24 -6.71 -17.76
N LEU A 832 20.21 -6.45 -16.95
CA LEU A 832 20.34 -5.89 -15.60
C LEU A 832 19.97 -6.99 -14.59
N VAL A 833 20.77 -7.13 -13.54
CA VAL A 833 20.50 -8.01 -12.38
C VAL A 833 20.39 -7.12 -11.15
N ILE A 834 19.22 -7.10 -10.53
CA ILE A 834 18.85 -6.09 -9.52
C ILE A 834 18.35 -6.79 -8.24
N GLY A 835 18.84 -6.36 -7.09
CA GLY A 835 18.48 -6.92 -5.79
C GLY A 835 19.19 -8.23 -5.46
N GLY A 836 19.29 -8.53 -4.16
CA GLY A 836 19.98 -9.70 -3.63
C GLY A 836 19.53 -11.03 -4.23
N GLU A 837 18.24 -11.25 -4.41
CA GLU A 837 17.71 -12.55 -4.89
C GLU A 837 18.18 -12.91 -6.31
N ALA A 838 18.07 -11.97 -7.25
CA ALA A 838 18.57 -12.16 -8.62
C ALA A 838 20.10 -12.25 -8.66
N MET A 839 20.78 -11.51 -7.78
CA MET A 839 22.25 -11.52 -7.65
C MET A 839 22.77 -12.87 -7.13
N GLN A 840 22.16 -13.43 -6.08
CA GLN A 840 22.40 -14.78 -5.59
C GLN A 840 22.10 -15.84 -6.67
N LYS A 841 21.07 -15.62 -7.50
CA LYS A 841 20.76 -16.52 -8.62
C LYS A 841 21.80 -16.46 -9.75
N LEU A 842 22.34 -15.27 -10.07
CA LEU A 842 23.42 -15.10 -11.03
C LEU A 842 24.68 -15.88 -10.62
N GLU A 843 25.09 -15.72 -9.35
CA GLU A 843 26.24 -16.42 -8.75
C GLU A 843 26.03 -17.95 -8.77
N LYS A 844 24.89 -18.43 -8.29
CA LYS A 844 24.51 -19.85 -8.30
C LYS A 844 24.45 -20.51 -9.69
N LEU A 845 24.28 -19.73 -10.76
CA LEU A 845 24.32 -20.23 -12.14
C LEU A 845 25.77 -20.41 -12.66
N GLY A 846 26.78 -19.84 -12.00
CA GLY A 846 28.20 -20.00 -12.35
C GLY A 846 28.60 -19.39 -13.70
N VAL A 847 27.75 -18.55 -14.32
CA VAL A 847 27.96 -17.99 -15.67
C VAL A 847 28.96 -16.83 -15.70
N LEU A 848 29.13 -16.13 -14.58
CA LEU A 848 30.00 -14.97 -14.45
C LEU A 848 31.20 -15.33 -13.56
N ALA A 849 32.33 -15.69 -14.19
CA ALA A 849 33.52 -16.14 -13.47
C ALA A 849 34.12 -15.02 -12.59
N GLY A 850 34.47 -15.36 -11.34
CA GLY A 850 35.04 -14.42 -10.37
C GLY A 850 34.02 -13.50 -9.69
N PHE A 851 32.73 -13.64 -10.00
CA PHE A 851 31.66 -12.98 -9.26
C PHE A 851 31.35 -13.75 -7.97
N ASP A 852 31.03 -13.00 -6.91
CA ASP A 852 30.67 -13.55 -5.61
C ASP A 852 29.63 -12.64 -4.94
N ALA A 853 28.47 -13.21 -4.62
CA ALA A 853 27.33 -12.54 -4.03
C ALA A 853 27.16 -13.02 -2.59
N GLU A 854 27.41 -12.14 -1.63
CA GLU A 854 27.43 -12.49 -0.20
C GLU A 854 26.28 -11.80 0.53
N LYS A 855 25.84 -12.40 1.64
CA LYS A 855 24.83 -11.83 2.53
C LYS A 855 25.11 -12.22 3.98
N LEU A 856 24.49 -11.52 4.93
CA LEU A 856 24.64 -11.88 6.33
C LEU A 856 24.09 -13.28 6.61
N LYS A 857 24.91 -14.11 7.29
CA LYS A 857 24.54 -15.48 7.66
C LYS A 857 23.35 -15.49 8.62
N GLY A 858 22.16 -15.69 8.06
CA GLY A 858 20.90 -15.78 8.80
C GLY A 858 19.75 -14.95 8.21
N GLY A 859 20.03 -14.02 7.28
CA GLY A 859 18.98 -13.20 6.67
C GLY A 859 19.31 -12.78 5.24
N SER A 860 18.27 -12.51 4.46
CA SER A 860 18.32 -11.87 3.13
C SER A 860 17.39 -10.67 3.04
N ASP A 861 16.76 -10.29 4.15
CA ASP A 861 15.55 -9.50 4.16
C ASP A 861 15.79 -8.35 5.17
N TYR A 862 16.85 -7.57 4.91
CA TYR A 862 17.31 -6.46 5.74
C TYR A 862 17.26 -5.15 4.96
N GLU A 863 16.82 -4.09 5.64
CA GLU A 863 16.63 -2.77 5.04
C GLU A 863 17.68 -1.75 5.49
N GLY A 864 18.10 -0.87 4.58
CA GLY A 864 18.98 0.22 4.94
C GLY A 864 19.08 1.33 3.89
N LEU A 865 19.03 2.56 4.38
CA LEU A 865 19.46 3.77 3.67
C LEU A 865 20.88 4.08 4.13
N MET A 866 21.81 4.15 3.19
CA MET A 866 23.25 4.17 3.46
C MET A 866 23.97 5.26 2.69
N LYS A 867 24.98 5.90 3.29
CA LYS A 867 25.92 6.75 2.54
C LYS A 867 26.84 5.88 1.67
N ALA A 868 26.92 6.19 0.39
CA ALA A 868 27.69 5.45 -0.61
C ALA A 868 28.65 6.36 -1.39
N ILE A 869 29.73 5.76 -1.88
CA ILE A 869 30.71 6.36 -2.77
C ILE A 869 30.43 5.83 -4.18
N ILE A 870 30.08 6.74 -5.09
CA ILE A 870 29.78 6.47 -6.51
C ILE A 870 30.91 7.00 -7.39
N ASP A 871 31.19 6.33 -8.51
CA ASP A 871 32.00 6.91 -9.59
C ASP A 871 31.15 7.84 -10.47
N ASP A 872 30.95 9.08 -10.04
CA ASP A 872 30.12 10.09 -10.72
C ASP A 872 30.63 10.57 -12.10
N GLN A 873 31.64 9.90 -12.65
CA GLN A 873 32.12 10.10 -14.01
C GLN A 873 31.63 9.00 -14.98
N ASP A 874 30.84 8.02 -14.52
CA ASP A 874 30.25 6.99 -15.39
C ASP A 874 28.87 7.40 -15.94
N PRO A 875 28.59 7.19 -17.24
CA PRO A 875 27.25 7.40 -17.80
C PRO A 875 26.12 6.63 -17.08
N LEU A 876 26.42 5.44 -16.52
CA LEU A 876 25.43 4.64 -15.79
C LEU A 876 25.04 5.26 -14.45
N THR A 877 25.89 6.15 -13.90
CA THR A 877 25.66 6.89 -12.66
C THR A 877 25.24 8.34 -12.89
N SER A 878 24.93 8.72 -14.14
CA SER A 878 24.47 10.06 -14.51
C SER A 878 23.33 10.56 -13.60
N GLY A 879 23.42 11.81 -13.13
CA GLY A 879 22.49 12.40 -12.17
C GLY A 879 22.75 12.06 -10.69
N TYR A 880 23.79 11.30 -10.37
CA TYR A 880 24.25 11.06 -8.99
C TYR A 880 25.61 11.71 -8.74
N LYS A 881 25.83 12.15 -7.50
CA LYS A 881 27.11 12.72 -7.03
C LYS A 881 27.95 11.66 -6.33
N LYS A 882 29.27 11.81 -6.37
CA LYS A 882 30.24 10.90 -5.74
C LYS A 882 29.91 10.50 -4.31
N ASN A 883 29.43 11.43 -3.48
CA ASN A 883 28.94 11.14 -2.14
C ASN A 883 27.43 11.31 -2.14
N THR A 884 26.68 10.21 -2.10
CA THR A 884 25.21 10.22 -2.08
C THR A 884 24.68 8.96 -1.36
N LEU A 885 23.43 8.60 -1.60
CA LEU A 885 22.72 7.54 -0.89
C LEU A 885 22.60 6.25 -1.71
N PHE A 886 22.41 5.15 -0.99
CA PHE A 886 22.09 3.81 -1.48
C PHE A 886 20.92 3.24 -0.67
N TYR A 887 20.03 2.51 -1.33
CA TYR A 887 18.87 1.84 -0.72
C TYR A 887 18.79 0.37 -1.12
N SER A 888 18.51 -0.50 -0.14
CA SER A 888 18.23 -1.92 -0.32
C SER A 888 17.28 -2.42 0.78
N ASN A 889 16.46 -3.41 0.44
CA ASN A 889 15.68 -4.24 1.37
C ASN A 889 16.07 -5.73 1.30
N SER A 890 17.26 -6.06 0.76
CA SER A 890 17.65 -7.45 0.44
C SER A 890 18.97 -7.97 1.02
N GLY A 891 19.51 -7.33 2.06
CA GLY A 891 20.56 -7.93 2.92
C GLY A 891 21.90 -8.34 2.26
N ASN A 892 22.12 -7.95 1.00
CA ASN A 892 23.12 -8.53 0.09
C ASN A 892 24.17 -7.51 -0.38
N TRP A 893 25.37 -7.97 -0.72
CA TRP A 893 26.43 -7.18 -1.37
C TRP A 893 27.30 -8.05 -2.31
N ILE A 894 28.19 -7.41 -3.07
CA ILE A 894 29.16 -8.06 -3.95
C ILE A 894 30.49 -8.21 -3.19
N GLU A 895 30.92 -9.45 -2.94
CA GLU A 895 32.17 -9.74 -2.20
C GLU A 895 33.38 -9.78 -3.14
N LYS A 896 33.18 -10.23 -4.38
CA LYS A 896 34.24 -10.29 -5.42
C LYS A 896 33.71 -9.76 -6.74
N VAL A 897 34.48 -8.84 -7.31
CA VAL A 897 34.22 -8.23 -8.61
C VAL A 897 35.03 -9.00 -9.68
N PRO A 898 34.41 -9.45 -10.79
CA PRO A 898 35.11 -10.08 -11.90
C PRO A 898 36.21 -9.18 -12.50
N GLU A 899 37.28 -9.79 -13.01
CA GLU A 899 38.48 -9.10 -13.52
C GLU A 899 38.22 -8.07 -14.64
N HIS A 900 37.08 -8.15 -15.32
CA HIS A 900 36.70 -7.24 -16.42
C HIS A 900 35.45 -6.40 -16.10
N PHE A 901 35.07 -6.30 -14.82
CA PHE A 901 33.93 -5.49 -14.36
C PHE A 901 34.43 -4.25 -13.60
N LYS A 902 33.85 -3.10 -13.95
CA LYS A 902 34.06 -1.82 -13.28
C LYS A 902 33.18 -1.77 -12.02
N THR A 903 33.77 -1.33 -10.90
CA THR A 903 32.98 -0.92 -9.72
C THR A 903 32.40 0.46 -9.95
N LEU A 904 31.08 0.60 -9.77
CA LEU A 904 30.35 1.87 -9.90
C LEU A 904 29.97 2.46 -8.55
N MET A 905 29.79 1.62 -7.52
CA MET A 905 29.41 2.07 -6.18
C MET A 905 29.88 1.11 -5.09
N SER A 906 30.37 1.67 -3.99
CA SER A 906 30.61 0.99 -2.71
C SER A 906 29.96 1.76 -1.54
N ILE A 907 29.64 1.07 -0.46
CA ILE A 907 29.25 1.71 0.81
C ILE A 907 30.45 2.50 1.38
N ALA A 908 30.20 3.66 2.00
CA ALA A 908 31.25 4.49 2.59
C ALA A 908 32.00 3.76 3.74
N PRO A 909 33.27 4.12 4.04
CA PRO A 909 34.10 3.40 5.02
C PRO A 909 33.62 3.51 6.48
N SER A 910 32.84 4.55 6.82
CA SER A 910 32.42 4.90 8.17
C SER A 910 31.21 5.84 8.10
N ASP A 911 30.39 5.90 9.16
CA ASP A 911 29.22 6.79 9.22
C ASP A 911 28.26 6.60 8.02
N TYR A 912 28.18 5.39 7.46
CA TYR A 912 27.27 5.12 6.35
C TYR A 912 25.85 4.84 6.82
N TYR A 913 25.68 4.22 8.00
CA TYR A 913 24.38 3.80 8.56
C TYR A 913 23.44 5.00 8.77
N ILE A 914 22.39 5.21 7.96
CA ILE A 914 21.41 6.28 8.21
C ILE A 914 20.20 5.74 8.99
N ALA A 915 19.43 4.86 8.37
CA ALA A 915 18.17 4.35 8.90
C ALA A 915 17.75 3.02 8.27
N GLY A 916 16.81 2.32 8.91
CA GLY A 916 16.31 0.99 8.54
C GLY A 916 16.56 -0.05 9.64
N TRP A 917 16.42 -1.33 9.28
CA TRP A 917 16.79 -2.48 10.11
C TRP A 917 17.77 -3.41 9.39
N TRP A 918 19.03 -3.40 9.82
CA TRP A 918 20.08 -4.29 9.32
C TRP A 918 21.04 -4.68 10.46
N PRO A 919 20.69 -5.70 11.28
CA PRO A 919 21.55 -6.19 12.33
C PRO A 919 22.94 -6.56 11.81
N LYS A 920 23.98 -6.20 12.55
CA LYS A 920 25.39 -6.39 12.17
C LYS A 920 25.80 -5.69 10.85
N ASN A 921 25.24 -4.51 10.58
CA ASN A 921 25.59 -3.74 9.39
C ASN A 921 27.07 -3.32 9.31
N GLU A 922 27.87 -3.44 10.38
CA GLU A 922 29.31 -3.12 10.37
C GLU A 922 30.09 -3.83 9.24
N VAL A 923 29.61 -4.98 8.78
CA VAL A 923 30.21 -5.75 7.67
C VAL A 923 30.14 -5.03 6.32
N LEU A 924 29.26 -4.04 6.17
CA LEU A 924 29.00 -3.35 4.90
C LEU A 924 30.05 -2.30 4.54
N ALA A 925 30.88 -1.87 5.49
CA ALA A 925 31.90 -0.85 5.27
C ALA A 925 32.80 -1.19 4.07
N ASN A 926 32.82 -0.32 3.05
CA ASN A 926 33.55 -0.50 1.78
C ASN A 926 33.05 -1.61 0.83
N LYS A 927 31.96 -2.34 1.16
CA LYS A 927 31.43 -3.40 0.28
C LYS A 927 30.92 -2.82 -1.04
N VAL A 928 31.09 -3.58 -2.12
CA VAL A 928 30.68 -3.19 -3.47
C VAL A 928 29.20 -3.49 -3.66
N MET A 929 28.45 -2.52 -4.18
CA MET A 929 26.99 -2.59 -4.33
C MET A 929 26.52 -2.44 -5.78
N ALA A 930 27.36 -1.91 -6.67
CA ALA A 930 27.06 -1.85 -8.12
C ALA A 930 28.31 -2.09 -8.97
N ILE A 931 28.17 -2.92 -10.00
CA ILE A 931 29.21 -3.19 -11.01
C ILE A 931 28.64 -3.19 -12.44
N SER A 932 29.49 -2.87 -13.42
CA SER A 932 29.15 -2.97 -14.85
C SER A 932 30.28 -3.62 -15.65
N GLY A 933 29.93 -4.31 -16.73
CA GLY A 933 30.88 -4.98 -17.62
C GLY A 933 30.17 -5.68 -18.77
N GLU A 934 30.83 -6.67 -19.38
CA GLU A 934 30.22 -7.52 -20.40
C GLU A 934 30.20 -8.99 -19.97
N LEU A 935 29.06 -9.65 -20.22
CA LEU A 935 28.93 -11.11 -20.11
C LEU A 935 28.56 -11.67 -21.49
N MET A 936 29.40 -12.55 -22.02
CA MET A 936 29.20 -13.21 -23.33
C MET A 936 29.02 -12.21 -24.50
N GLY A 937 29.67 -11.04 -24.44
CA GLY A 937 29.57 -9.99 -25.46
C GLY A 937 28.27 -9.17 -25.43
N GLN A 938 27.55 -9.19 -24.30
CA GLN A 938 26.44 -8.28 -24.01
C GLN A 938 26.73 -7.47 -22.73
N PRO A 939 26.28 -6.21 -22.62
CA PRO A 939 26.37 -5.44 -21.39
C PRO A 939 25.65 -6.15 -20.23
N LEU A 940 26.30 -6.20 -19.07
CA LEU A 940 25.73 -6.65 -17.81
C LEU A 940 25.94 -5.58 -16.74
N PHE A 941 24.85 -5.14 -16.12
CA PHE A 941 24.84 -4.29 -14.93
C PHE A 941 24.31 -5.12 -13.76
N VAL A 942 25.01 -5.12 -12.63
CA VAL A 942 24.60 -5.83 -11.41
C VAL A 942 24.53 -4.83 -10.26
N TYR A 943 23.38 -4.77 -9.59
CA TYR A 943 23.07 -3.80 -8.54
C TYR A 943 22.45 -4.52 -7.35
N ALA A 944 23.13 -4.54 -6.20
CA ALA A 944 22.68 -5.27 -5.01
C ALA A 944 21.43 -4.66 -4.34
N GLY A 945 21.16 -3.38 -4.58
CA GLY A 945 20.02 -2.67 -4.00
C GLY A 945 18.69 -2.88 -4.74
N ASN A 946 17.65 -2.22 -4.24
CA ASN A 946 16.26 -2.50 -4.62
C ASN A 946 15.58 -1.18 -5.06
N PRO A 947 16.04 -0.56 -6.17
CA PRO A 947 15.74 0.84 -6.50
C PRO A 947 14.26 1.08 -6.84
N THR A 948 13.51 0.02 -7.15
CA THR A 948 12.12 0.04 -7.61
C THR A 948 11.13 -0.47 -6.54
N ASN A 949 11.61 -0.80 -5.32
CA ASN A 949 10.82 -1.50 -4.30
C ASN A 949 9.45 -0.83 -4.04
N ARG A 950 8.36 -1.58 -4.25
CA ARG A 950 6.96 -1.11 -4.10
C ARG A 950 6.64 0.23 -4.79
N GLN A 951 7.44 0.65 -5.77
CA GLN A 951 7.36 1.96 -6.44
C GLN A 951 7.59 3.19 -5.54
N HIS A 952 8.14 3.04 -4.33
CA HIS A 952 8.36 4.15 -3.39
C HIS A 952 9.69 4.92 -3.59
N PRO A 953 10.86 4.29 -3.83
CA PRO A 953 12.17 4.98 -3.89
C PRO A 953 12.41 5.75 -5.20
N VAL A 954 11.53 6.72 -5.54
CA VAL A 954 11.51 7.46 -6.81
C VAL A 954 12.88 8.03 -7.23
N HIS A 955 13.69 8.51 -6.27
CA HIS A 955 15.03 9.03 -6.54
C HIS A 955 15.95 8.01 -7.22
N PHE A 956 15.79 6.73 -6.85
CA PHE A 956 16.67 5.62 -7.21
C PHE A 956 16.32 4.97 -8.55
N PHE A 957 15.12 5.22 -9.11
CA PHE A 957 14.67 4.67 -10.40
C PHE A 957 15.70 4.90 -11.53
N ARG A 958 16.45 6.00 -11.46
CA ARG A 958 17.48 6.38 -12.44
C ARG A 958 18.60 5.35 -12.59
N TRP A 959 18.91 4.56 -11.56
CA TRP A 959 19.86 3.43 -11.69
C TRP A 959 19.42 2.43 -12.76
N VAL A 960 18.11 2.17 -12.85
CA VAL A 960 17.55 1.26 -13.84
C VAL A 960 17.50 1.92 -15.22
N THR A 961 17.04 3.17 -15.29
CA THR A 961 16.84 3.87 -16.58
C THR A 961 18.15 4.23 -17.26
N ASN A 962 19.18 4.59 -16.50
CA ASN A 962 20.53 4.83 -17.04
C ASN A 962 21.08 3.54 -17.68
N ALA A 963 20.92 2.39 -17.01
CA ALA A 963 21.36 1.10 -17.54
C ALA A 963 20.51 0.60 -18.73
N ILE A 964 19.25 1.00 -18.85
CA ILE A 964 18.43 0.75 -20.06
C ILE A 964 18.90 1.62 -21.24
N PHE A 965 19.13 2.92 -21.03
CA PHE A 965 19.60 3.82 -22.09
C PHE A 965 21.05 3.57 -22.50
N GLY A 966 21.88 3.03 -21.59
CA GLY A 966 23.26 2.64 -21.82
C GLY A 966 24.25 3.80 -21.69
N SER A 967 25.49 3.57 -22.11
CA SER A 967 26.64 4.44 -21.79
C SER A 967 27.21 5.25 -22.96
N LYS A 968 26.50 5.34 -24.09
CA LYS A 968 27.01 6.00 -25.31
C LYS A 968 26.67 7.49 -25.35
N LEU A 969 27.52 8.29 -24.70
CA LEU A 969 27.44 9.76 -24.72
C LEU A 969 27.61 10.34 -26.13
N ALA A 970 27.00 11.49 -26.39
CA ALA A 970 27.28 12.31 -27.58
C ALA A 970 28.52 13.19 -27.39
N SER A 971 29.28 13.37 -28.46
CA SER A 971 30.32 14.39 -28.56
C SER A 971 29.71 15.77 -28.84
N LEU A 972 30.32 16.83 -28.31
CA LEU A 972 29.86 18.21 -28.49
C LEU A 972 30.73 18.93 -29.53
N MET A 973 30.12 19.28 -30.67
CA MET A 973 30.75 20.03 -31.76
C MET A 973 30.45 21.53 -31.63
N ASP A 974 31.34 22.37 -32.16
CA ASP A 974 31.17 23.82 -32.14
C ASP A 974 29.92 24.27 -32.91
N TYR A 975 29.02 24.94 -32.21
CA TYR A 975 27.90 25.63 -32.86
C TYR A 975 28.40 26.92 -33.50
N VAL A 976 28.24 27.01 -34.82
CA VAL A 976 28.38 28.27 -35.55
C VAL A 976 26.95 28.81 -35.73
N PRO A 977 26.56 29.91 -35.05
CA PRO A 977 25.27 30.53 -35.29
C PRO A 977 25.13 30.91 -36.75
N ALA A 978 23.93 30.74 -37.30
CA ALA A 978 23.60 31.40 -38.56
C ALA A 978 23.81 32.91 -38.36
N LYS A 979 24.57 33.55 -39.26
CA LYS A 979 24.63 35.01 -39.28
C LYS A 979 23.21 35.54 -39.40
N GLU A 980 22.85 36.51 -38.58
CA GLU A 980 21.67 37.33 -38.88
C GLU A 980 21.83 37.86 -40.32
N PRO A 981 20.81 37.75 -41.18
CA PRO A 981 20.90 38.26 -42.54
C PRO A 981 21.14 39.77 -42.48
N ASP A 982 22.19 40.25 -43.15
CA ASP A 982 22.45 41.68 -43.30
C ASP A 982 21.15 42.40 -43.68
N GLN A 983 20.75 43.41 -42.91
CA GLN A 983 19.48 44.09 -43.14
C GLN A 983 19.44 44.63 -44.58
N VAL A 984 18.60 44.01 -45.42
CA VAL A 984 18.34 44.49 -46.78
C VAL A 984 17.50 45.76 -46.67
N VAL A 985 18.18 46.89 -46.48
CA VAL A 985 17.59 48.23 -46.48
C VAL A 985 17.04 48.49 -47.88
N VAL A 986 15.75 48.21 -48.06
CA VAL A 986 15.00 48.58 -49.28
C VAL A 986 14.93 50.12 -49.32
N PRO A 987 15.55 50.78 -50.30
CA PRO A 987 15.69 52.24 -50.27
C PRO A 987 14.39 52.93 -50.70
N ILE A 988 13.56 53.32 -49.74
CA ILE A 988 12.41 54.20 -50.01
C ILE A 988 12.92 55.60 -50.36
N HIS A 989 12.88 55.95 -51.64
CA HIS A 989 13.06 57.33 -52.10
C HIS A 989 11.74 58.10 -51.99
N ASN A 990 11.66 59.05 -51.06
CA ASN A 990 11.25 60.42 -51.36
C ASN A 990 11.57 61.39 -50.20
N GLN A 991 11.67 62.67 -50.54
CA GLN A 991 12.04 63.80 -49.66
C GLN A 991 10.77 64.37 -48.96
N THR A 992 10.76 65.28 -47.97
CA THR A 992 11.55 66.53 -47.82
C THR A 992 11.56 67.13 -46.38
N THR A 993 12.71 67.71 -45.99
CA THR A 993 12.95 68.90 -45.10
C THR A 993 12.33 69.09 -43.69
N THR A 994 13.19 68.94 -42.64
CA THR A 994 13.73 69.94 -41.65
C THR A 994 12.99 71.27 -41.27
N PRO A 995 13.36 72.01 -40.16
CA PRO A 995 14.26 71.72 -38.99
C PRO A 995 13.92 72.31 -37.55
N GLN A 996 14.54 71.74 -36.48
CA GLN A 996 15.07 72.40 -35.23
C GLN A 996 14.12 73.09 -34.18
N PRO A 997 14.59 73.57 -32.97
CA PRO A 997 15.92 73.50 -32.29
C PRO A 997 16.01 73.16 -30.75
N ILE A 998 17.12 72.50 -30.34
CA ILE A 998 18.10 72.81 -29.24
C ILE A 998 17.72 73.02 -27.74
N LEU A 999 18.33 72.21 -26.84
CA LEU A 999 19.14 72.56 -25.62
C LEU A 999 19.77 71.22 -25.08
N THR A 1000 21.08 70.90 -25.01
CA THR A 1000 22.24 71.37 -24.18
C THR A 1000 22.00 71.46 -22.66
N LYS A 1001 22.85 71.03 -21.69
CA LYS A 1001 24.22 70.38 -21.59
C LYS A 1001 24.39 69.89 -20.10
N LYS A 1002 25.46 69.28 -19.52
CA LYS A 1002 26.90 68.98 -19.85
C LYS A 1002 27.50 67.84 -18.96
N GLU A 1003 28.42 67.04 -19.52
CA GLU A 1003 29.70 66.44 -19.01
C GLU A 1003 29.97 65.86 -17.57
N THR A 1004 30.72 64.74 -17.56
CA THR A 1004 31.58 64.07 -16.53
C THR A 1004 33.04 64.62 -16.55
N PRO A 1005 34.18 63.97 -16.11
CA PRO A 1005 34.49 62.75 -15.29
C PRO A 1005 35.61 62.94 -14.20
N LYS A 1006 35.99 61.90 -13.41
CA LYS A 1006 37.35 61.25 -13.42
C LYS A 1006 37.71 60.27 -12.25
N VAL A 1007 37.93 59.02 -12.65
CA VAL A 1007 38.95 58.00 -12.27
C VAL A 1007 40.13 58.39 -11.33
N LEU A 1008 40.47 57.49 -10.37
CA LEU A 1008 41.86 57.00 -10.14
C LEU A 1008 41.95 55.64 -9.37
N LEU A 1009 43.04 54.90 -9.61
CA LEU A 1009 43.60 53.67 -8.96
C LEU A 1009 45.16 53.84 -8.99
N PRO A 1010 46.08 52.93 -8.53
CA PRO A 1010 45.94 51.53 -8.04
C PRO A 1010 46.87 51.12 -6.83
N GLN A 1011 47.02 49.79 -6.60
CA GLN A 1011 48.13 49.08 -5.88
C GLN A 1011 48.18 49.18 -4.32
N LYS A 1012 48.79 48.23 -3.55
CA LYS A 1012 49.65 47.06 -3.87
C LYS A 1012 49.46 45.84 -2.91
N GLU A 1013 50.39 44.87 -2.92
CA GLU A 1013 50.32 43.46 -2.44
C GLU A 1013 50.89 43.18 -1.01
N MET A 1014 50.96 41.88 -0.64
CA MET A 1014 51.79 41.21 0.42
C MET A 1014 51.28 41.20 1.88
N THR A 1015 51.54 40.19 2.74
CA THR A 1015 51.53 38.69 2.68
C THR A 1015 51.83 38.10 4.09
N THR A 1016 51.63 36.79 4.27
CA THR A 1016 52.37 35.84 5.16
C THR A 1016 52.12 35.76 6.69
N GLU A 1017 52.24 34.49 7.15
CA GLU A 1017 52.57 33.98 8.50
C GLU A 1017 51.53 34.02 9.64
N ASN A 1018 50.79 32.91 9.75
CA ASN A 1018 50.39 32.33 11.05
C ASN A 1018 51.55 31.45 11.58
N GLY A 1019 51.77 31.42 12.89
CA GLY A 1019 52.73 30.53 13.55
C GLY A 1019 52.06 29.55 14.52
N GLU A 1020 52.50 28.29 14.52
CA GLU A 1020 52.06 27.26 15.48
C GLU A 1020 52.97 27.19 16.71
N SER A 1021 52.42 26.84 17.89
CA SER A 1021 53.10 25.94 18.83
C SER A 1021 52.13 25.28 19.82
N VAL A 1022 51.79 24.03 19.53
CA VAL A 1022 51.92 22.87 20.42
C VAL A 1022 51.94 23.11 21.94
N GLN A 1023 50.99 22.48 22.64
CA GLN A 1023 51.32 21.74 23.86
C GLN A 1023 50.50 20.44 23.95
N ALA A 1024 51.12 19.36 24.41
CA ALA A 1024 50.51 18.03 24.46
C ALA A 1024 50.67 17.42 25.86
N LEU A 1025 49.74 16.55 26.25
CA LEU A 1025 49.86 15.65 27.40
C LEU A 1025 49.16 14.32 27.10
N THR A 1026 49.82 13.22 27.45
CA THR A 1026 49.37 11.83 27.28
C THR A 1026 49.37 11.11 28.63
N TYR A 1027 48.61 10.00 28.74
CA TYR A 1027 48.63 8.90 29.75
C TYR A 1027 47.18 8.36 29.90
N HIS A 1028 46.88 7.07 30.17
CA HIS A 1028 47.53 5.80 29.81
C HIS A 1028 46.49 4.64 29.98
N VAL A 1029 46.82 3.41 29.57
CA VAL A 1029 45.91 2.25 29.60
C VAL A 1029 46.10 1.39 30.87
N GLY A 1030 45.04 0.78 31.42
CA GLY A 1030 45.12 -0.05 32.63
C GLY A 1030 43.94 -1.00 32.95
N GLN A 1031 43.96 -2.19 32.35
CA GLN A 1031 43.57 -3.51 32.89
C GLN A 1031 42.25 -3.75 33.71
N SER A 1032 41.37 -4.56 33.09
CA SER A 1032 40.70 -5.79 33.60
C SER A 1032 40.18 -5.94 35.04
N PHE A 1033 38.94 -6.44 35.16
CA PHE A 1033 38.47 -7.27 36.29
C PHE A 1033 37.70 -8.50 35.79
N GLN A 1034 37.63 -9.56 36.61
CA GLN A 1034 36.94 -10.84 36.32
C GLN A 1034 35.60 -10.96 37.07
N GLU A 1035 34.80 -11.94 36.62
CA GLU A 1035 33.51 -12.36 37.17
C GLU A 1035 33.58 -12.79 38.65
N SER A 1036 32.44 -12.72 39.37
CA SER A 1036 31.73 -13.84 40.06
C SER A 1036 30.64 -13.26 41.02
N PRO A 1037 29.82 -14.02 41.78
CA PRO A 1037 28.42 -14.21 41.35
C PRO A 1037 27.35 -14.02 42.45
N SER A 1038 26.09 -13.83 42.06
CA SER A 1038 24.94 -14.36 42.82
C SER A 1038 23.62 -14.25 42.05
N LYS A 1039 22.72 -15.23 42.26
CA LYS A 1039 21.32 -15.16 41.84
C LYS A 1039 20.49 -14.40 42.89
N ALA A 1040 19.47 -13.70 42.42
CA ALA A 1040 18.16 -13.70 43.08
C ALA A 1040 17.16 -14.42 42.14
N GLN A 1041 16.32 -15.30 42.68
CA GLN A 1041 15.39 -16.12 41.90
C GLN A 1041 14.13 -16.37 42.74
N LEU A 1042 12.96 -15.94 42.25
CA LEU A 1042 11.60 -16.29 42.70
C LEU A 1042 10.59 -15.61 41.75
N PRO A 1043 9.37 -16.16 41.51
CA PRO A 1043 8.90 -17.53 41.71
C PRO A 1043 8.70 -18.28 40.36
N GLN A 1044 8.30 -19.56 40.42
CA GLN A 1044 7.75 -20.30 39.27
C GLN A 1044 6.22 -20.26 39.30
N THR A 1045 5.57 -20.26 38.14
CA THR A 1045 4.13 -20.50 37.94
C THR A 1045 3.91 -21.35 36.70
N GLY A 1046 3.09 -22.40 36.79
CA GLY A 1046 2.90 -23.43 35.76
C GLY A 1046 3.55 -24.76 36.16
N GLU A 1047 2.75 -25.83 36.26
CA GLU A 1047 3.22 -27.17 36.63
C GLU A 1047 3.71 -27.96 35.41
N ASP A 1048 4.66 -28.88 35.65
CA ASP A 1048 5.26 -29.75 34.62
C ASP A 1048 4.27 -30.79 34.06
N THR A 1049 3.95 -30.70 32.76
CA THR A 1049 3.69 -31.89 31.93
C THR A 1049 4.72 -31.98 30.81
N THR A 1050 5.91 -32.47 31.15
CA THR A 1050 7.12 -32.43 30.30
C THR A 1050 7.04 -33.39 29.09
N ALA A 1051 6.32 -33.01 28.02
CA ALA A 1051 6.39 -33.67 26.72
C ALA A 1051 6.11 -32.69 25.57
N HIS A 1052 6.91 -32.78 24.49
CA HIS A 1052 6.69 -32.13 23.18
C HIS A 1052 6.64 -30.58 23.14
N PHE A 1053 7.71 -29.90 23.57
CA PHE A 1053 7.94 -28.48 23.21
C PHE A 1053 9.38 -28.17 22.72
N ILE A 1054 9.80 -28.85 21.63
CA ILE A 1054 10.89 -28.40 20.75
C ILE A 1054 10.55 -28.78 19.29
N LEU A 1055 9.68 -28.03 18.59
CA LEU A 1055 9.53 -28.20 17.12
C LEU A 1055 8.97 -27.00 16.31
N SER A 1056 9.08 -25.75 16.77
CA SER A 1056 8.61 -24.58 15.98
C SER A 1056 9.73 -23.76 15.33
N GLY A 1057 11.00 -23.97 15.71
CA GLY A 1057 12.15 -23.16 15.26
C GLY A 1057 13.20 -23.88 14.40
N PHE A 1058 12.92 -25.09 13.88
CA PHE A 1058 13.97 -25.94 13.29
C PHE A 1058 13.68 -26.52 11.88
N LEU A 1059 12.52 -26.24 11.28
CA LEU A 1059 12.11 -26.85 10.00
C LEU A 1059 12.72 -26.22 8.73
N LEU A 1060 13.57 -25.19 8.87
CA LEU A 1060 14.36 -24.62 7.76
C LEU A 1060 15.86 -25.01 7.78
N ALA A 1061 16.32 -25.76 8.79
CA ALA A 1061 17.75 -26.05 8.99
C ALA A 1061 18.19 -27.48 8.61
N ILE A 1062 17.27 -28.45 8.47
CA ILE A 1062 17.61 -29.89 8.33
C ILE A 1062 17.27 -30.47 6.95
N SER A 1063 17.14 -29.62 5.92
CA SER A 1063 16.94 -30.07 4.52
C SER A 1063 18.26 -30.22 3.72
N GLY A 1064 19.36 -29.63 4.19
CA GLY A 1064 20.69 -29.72 3.56
C GLY A 1064 21.64 -30.76 4.16
N GLY A 1065 21.27 -31.38 5.28
CA GLY A 1065 22.22 -32.05 6.18
C GLY A 1065 22.67 -33.48 5.82
N PHE A 1066 22.04 -34.16 4.84
CA PHE A 1066 22.16 -35.62 4.70
C PHE A 1066 22.82 -36.14 3.41
N LEU A 1067 23.45 -35.28 2.59
CA LEU A 1067 24.17 -35.70 1.37
C LEU A 1067 25.70 -35.50 1.40
N LEU A 1068 26.28 -35.07 2.53
CA LEU A 1068 27.71 -34.72 2.65
C LEU A 1068 28.56 -35.66 3.52
N LEU A 1069 28.13 -36.92 3.71
CA LEU A 1069 28.92 -37.95 4.40
C LEU A 1069 29.35 -39.13 3.52
N LYS A 1070 29.65 -38.89 2.22
CA LYS A 1070 30.41 -39.88 1.42
C LYS A 1070 31.15 -39.35 0.18
N LYS A 1071 32.19 -38.53 0.39
CA LYS A 1071 33.46 -38.60 -0.38
C LYS A 1071 34.53 -37.67 0.18
N LYS A 1072 35.57 -38.25 0.76
CA LYS A 1072 36.87 -37.60 0.97
C LYS A 1072 37.95 -38.64 0.69
N GLU A 1073 38.34 -38.78 -0.58
CA GLU A 1073 39.47 -39.62 -0.98
C GLU A 1073 39.94 -39.30 -2.41
N VAL A 1074 41.27 -39.18 -2.54
CA VAL A 1074 42.09 -39.01 -3.76
C VAL A 1074 41.98 -37.66 -4.51
N GLU A 1075 43.15 -36.99 -4.57
CA GLU A 1075 43.59 -35.86 -5.41
C GLU A 1075 42.75 -34.57 -5.38
#